data_AF-S9WK74-F1
#
_entry.id   AF-S9WK74-F1
#
_cell.length_a   1.000
_cell.length_b   1.000
_cell.length_c   1.000
_cell.angle_alpha   90.00
_cell.angle_beta   90.00
_cell.angle_gamma   90.00
#
_symmetry.space_group_name_H-M   'P 1'
#
loop_
_entity.id
_entity.type
_entity.pdbx_description
1 polymer ?
#
loop_
_entity_poly.entity_id
_entity_poly.type
_entity_poly.pdbx_seq_one_letter_code
_entity_poly.pdbx_strand_id
1 'polypeptide(L)'
;MFPLVLHLLRSSVYIRLLLFFFSLEQKTIKKRAIMQSTLVTCQKVALRSLTTVMHSGGGLCRVRGPHATRTSGTSLLMSAAASASALCMQRRYVGPRQYAPKGYREAAGRAPMTFEFGEECNQLAKTAYQSKNYGDAISLFDRCLTMRREKYGPIHTQCAETLSSIGRVFMDMREYGAAENALTEAAAIYEEKEGATSIKYAEALEMLALAYVNLKFLDEAEKAFKESIRVFRDHCYNHANNSWLPDAPATPPAEPQKDPLASAAHALADCATLFLMRGQQHEAIVFLEESLEIRRFLYSRHHKFRPMIAQTLNKLCELKKSVDDAVGAELCINECLNICVETMGRDHPATAQATSSKAGLLAARKQFREALRLYEESTTTYAVALGKDSPIFGQELVKLGRIQELCNDLQTAEKTYKRGIGILAKTFGPNSLQIAEANTFLASLLVKKLEMDEAFGLFREAIRIRKGVDAKDPQLAYLYQKMGDAYAMRRETHAESYFLLAIEAFKENAKVEPLQRTYMTDVLDDLGLFYLDFQHFEKAEKCFKEALDTRMEMLGENHATVAYSYSNFSLLYLQRQDYAQCEKFALAALDMYGKTAKSNYLAQADVYTTLGQCKMQQQLFSDALQWHEKALNIRRTRGESTETAVAESLNHMARVYLGMKQYGKCYRHVQEAKRIVAPLNVDMTQSLRSEIGKTEAQLPPMDEWTNEERAEAHVRLPATARDEMAKEQKTSTDGKK
;
A
#
# COMPACT_ATOMS: atom_id res chain seq x y z
N MET A 1 36.64 44.91 43.47
CA MET A 1 35.17 45.13 43.61
C MET A 1 34.36 44.97 42.31
N PHE A 2 34.97 44.86 41.12
CA PHE A 2 34.22 44.71 39.85
C PHE A 2 33.67 43.28 39.53
N PRO A 3 34.28 42.15 39.98
CA PRO A 3 33.74 40.82 39.63
C PRO A 3 32.47 40.43 40.41
N LEU A 4 32.29 40.95 41.63
CA LEU A 4 31.13 40.60 42.48
C LEU A 4 29.83 41.25 41.98
N VAL A 5 29.93 42.46 41.41
CA VAL A 5 28.76 43.20 40.90
C VAL A 5 28.21 42.58 39.62
N LEU A 6 29.08 42.01 38.76
CA LEU A 6 28.64 41.30 37.55
C LEU A 6 27.89 39.98 37.86
N HIS A 7 28.27 39.30 38.95
CA HIS A 7 27.64 38.05 39.34
C HIS A 7 26.26 38.26 39.98
N LEU A 8 26.10 39.37 40.73
CA LEU A 8 24.81 39.82 41.28
C LEU A 8 23.86 40.38 40.20
N LEU A 9 24.38 41.00 39.15
CA LEU A 9 23.57 41.45 38.01
C LEU A 9 23.09 40.27 37.14
N ARG A 10 23.89 39.22 36.96
CA ARG A 10 23.49 38.02 36.20
C ARG A 10 22.41 37.19 36.90
N SER A 11 22.46 37.05 38.22
CA SER A 11 21.41 36.36 38.98
C SER A 11 20.08 37.15 38.99
N SER A 12 20.13 38.49 39.03
CA SER A 12 18.93 39.33 38.95
C SER A 12 18.23 39.26 37.58
N VAL A 13 18.97 39.05 36.48
CA VAL A 13 18.37 38.91 35.14
C VAL A 13 17.72 37.53 34.96
N TYR A 14 18.34 36.48 35.48
CA TYR A 14 17.79 35.12 35.44
C TYR A 14 16.51 34.97 36.25
N ILE A 15 16.44 35.60 37.43
CA ILE A 15 15.25 35.59 38.28
C ILE A 15 14.11 36.41 37.63
N ARG A 16 14.43 37.53 36.96
CA ARG A 16 13.42 38.32 36.21
C ARG A 16 12.89 37.57 34.98
N LEU A 17 13.73 36.79 34.30
CA LEU A 17 13.31 35.92 33.19
C LEU A 17 12.43 34.77 33.65
N LEU A 18 12.78 34.11 34.76
CA LEU A 18 11.94 33.07 35.37
C LEU A 18 10.58 33.61 35.82
N LEU A 19 10.55 34.76 36.49
CA LEU A 19 9.30 35.42 36.88
C LEU A 19 8.47 35.92 35.69
N PHE A 20 9.13 36.29 34.58
CA PHE A 20 8.45 36.66 33.33
C PHE A 20 7.82 35.46 32.64
N PHE A 21 8.51 34.31 32.58
CA PHE A 21 7.95 33.05 32.07
C PHE A 21 6.81 32.52 32.95
N PHE A 22 6.96 32.57 34.28
CA PHE A 22 5.90 32.19 35.21
C PHE A 22 4.68 33.13 35.10
N SER A 23 4.91 34.43 34.86
CA SER A 23 3.83 35.39 34.62
C SER A 23 3.14 35.18 33.26
N LEU A 24 3.86 34.71 32.24
CA LEU A 24 3.29 34.37 30.93
C LEU A 24 2.44 33.09 31.01
N GLU A 25 2.90 32.06 31.72
CA GLU A 25 2.13 30.84 32.00
C GLU A 25 0.88 31.13 32.84
N GLN A 26 0.98 31.96 33.88
CA GLN A 26 -0.23 32.34 34.64
C GLN A 26 -1.21 33.17 33.81
N LYS A 27 -0.73 33.98 32.86
CA LYS A 27 -1.59 34.74 31.93
C LYS A 27 -2.24 33.84 30.89
N THR A 28 -1.58 32.80 30.39
CA THR A 28 -2.17 31.82 29.45
C THR A 28 -3.16 30.89 30.16
N ILE A 29 -2.87 30.47 31.39
CA ILE A 29 -3.80 29.69 32.24
C ILE A 29 -5.03 30.54 32.60
N LYS A 30 -4.88 31.81 32.99
CA LYS A 30 -6.01 32.73 33.21
C LYS A 30 -6.81 32.97 31.92
N LYS A 31 -6.17 33.11 30.75
CA LYS A 31 -6.89 33.25 29.47
C LYS A 31 -7.67 31.99 29.08
N ARG A 32 -7.13 30.78 29.34
CA ARG A 32 -7.84 29.50 29.12
C ARG A 32 -9.02 29.34 30.08
N ALA A 33 -8.85 29.70 31.36
CA ALA A 33 -9.92 29.69 32.35
C ALA A 33 -11.04 30.70 32.03
N ILE A 34 -10.69 31.90 31.54
CA ILE A 34 -11.67 32.91 31.10
C ILE A 34 -12.40 32.45 29.83
N MET A 35 -11.72 31.82 28.86
CA MET A 35 -12.39 31.23 27.69
C MET A 35 -13.39 30.14 28.09
N GLN A 36 -13.00 29.23 29.00
CA GLN A 36 -13.88 28.18 29.50
C GLN A 36 -15.07 28.74 30.28
N SER A 37 -14.86 29.78 31.12
CA SER A 37 -15.98 30.43 31.82
C SER A 37 -16.94 31.13 30.85
N THR A 38 -16.41 31.78 29.80
CA THR A 38 -17.24 32.43 28.77
C THR A 38 -18.06 31.43 27.94
N LEU A 39 -17.49 30.27 27.61
CA LEU A 39 -18.18 29.21 26.87
C LEU A 39 -19.35 28.61 27.69
N VAL A 40 -19.12 28.39 28.99
CA VAL A 40 -20.14 27.88 29.93
C VAL A 40 -21.23 28.92 30.18
N THR A 41 -20.91 30.22 30.22
CA THR A 41 -21.93 31.28 30.31
C THR A 41 -22.75 31.41 29.02
N CYS A 42 -22.14 31.29 27.84
CA CYS A 42 -22.87 31.32 26.57
C CYS A 42 -23.82 30.11 26.42
N GLN A 43 -23.41 28.92 26.86
CA GLN A 43 -24.29 27.74 26.90
C GLN A 43 -25.46 27.90 27.90
N LYS A 44 -25.23 28.51 29.07
CA LYS A 44 -26.31 28.79 30.06
C LYS A 44 -27.29 29.86 29.57
N VAL A 45 -26.84 30.85 28.80
CA VAL A 45 -27.72 31.87 28.20
C VAL A 45 -28.58 31.25 27.07
N ALA A 46 -28.00 30.39 26.24
CA ALA A 46 -28.73 29.67 25.19
C ALA A 46 -29.80 28.71 25.75
N LEU A 47 -29.50 28.01 26.85
CA LEU A 47 -30.48 27.16 27.54
C LEU A 47 -31.60 27.97 28.21
N ARG A 48 -31.30 29.14 28.80
CA ARG A 48 -32.33 30.01 29.41
C ARG A 48 -33.31 30.57 28.38
N SER A 49 -32.84 30.96 27.19
CA SER A 49 -33.71 31.42 26.09
C SER A 49 -34.65 30.34 25.56
N LEU A 50 -34.24 29.06 25.57
CA LEU A 50 -35.07 27.94 25.15
C LEU A 50 -36.14 27.58 26.19
N THR A 51 -35.85 27.75 27.49
CA THR A 51 -36.82 27.48 28.57
C THR A 51 -37.90 28.56 28.72
N THR A 52 -37.62 29.83 28.40
CA THR A 52 -38.62 30.91 28.45
C THR A 52 -39.67 30.85 27.35
N VAL A 53 -39.41 30.12 26.25
CA VAL A 53 -40.39 29.96 25.14
C VAL A 53 -41.40 28.84 25.44
N MET A 54 -41.13 27.95 26.40
CA MET A 54 -42.00 26.81 26.70
C MET A 54 -42.96 27.02 27.89
N HIS A 55 -42.94 28.17 28.58
CA HIS A 55 -43.76 28.43 29.76
C HIS A 55 -44.82 29.55 29.62
N SER A 56 -45.00 30.14 28.43
CA SER A 56 -46.07 31.11 28.17
C SER A 56 -47.00 30.61 27.05
N GLY A 57 -47.93 29.72 27.42
CA GLY A 57 -48.87 29.12 26.48
C GLY A 57 -50.17 28.69 27.14
N GLY A 58 -50.85 29.61 27.83
CA GLY A 58 -52.20 29.39 28.38
C GLY A 58 -52.94 30.71 28.47
N GLY A 59 -53.90 30.94 27.56
CA GLY A 59 -54.75 32.14 27.59
C GLY A 59 -55.55 32.33 26.30
N LEU A 60 -56.87 32.19 26.43
CA LEU A 60 -57.90 32.35 25.41
C LEU A 60 -57.80 33.67 24.61
N CYS A 61 -58.15 33.63 23.31
CA CYS A 61 -59.14 34.57 22.74
C CYS A 61 -59.63 34.16 21.33
N ARG A 62 -60.96 34.18 21.19
CA ARG A 62 -61.75 33.98 19.97
C ARG A 62 -61.54 35.12 18.98
N VAL A 63 -61.44 34.84 17.68
CA VAL A 63 -62.08 35.65 16.61
C VAL A 63 -62.57 34.74 15.48
N ARG A 64 -63.77 35.05 15.00
CA ARG A 64 -64.62 34.38 13.99
C ARG A 64 -64.09 34.53 12.55
N GLY A 65 -64.51 33.60 11.68
CA GLY A 65 -64.91 33.90 10.30
C GLY A 65 -64.21 33.11 9.19
N PRO A 66 -64.88 32.77 8.06
CA PRO A 66 -64.96 31.38 7.60
C PRO A 66 -64.59 31.14 6.12
N HIS A 67 -64.63 29.85 5.75
CA HIS A 67 -64.77 29.27 4.40
C HIS A 67 -63.60 29.40 3.41
N ALA A 68 -63.01 28.26 3.00
CA ALA A 68 -63.23 27.69 1.66
C ALA A 68 -62.46 26.39 1.47
N THR A 69 -63.13 25.47 0.79
CA THR A 69 -62.74 24.10 0.47
C THR A 69 -61.89 24.00 -0.80
N ARG A 70 -61.04 22.98 -0.82
CA ARG A 70 -60.70 22.10 -1.97
C ARG A 70 -59.78 22.60 -3.10
N THR A 71 -58.82 21.69 -3.36
CA THR A 71 -58.31 21.17 -4.65
C THR A 71 -57.24 21.94 -5.43
N SER A 72 -56.07 21.29 -5.47
CA SER A 72 -55.22 20.93 -6.63
C SER A 72 -54.62 21.99 -7.55
N GLY A 73 -53.33 21.80 -7.86
CA GLY A 73 -52.82 22.01 -9.22
C GLY A 73 -51.71 23.04 -9.40
N THR A 74 -50.46 22.58 -9.28
CA THR A 74 -49.34 22.80 -10.22
C THR A 74 -48.97 24.23 -10.71
N SER A 75 -47.77 24.64 -10.29
CA SER A 75 -46.64 25.19 -11.08
C SER A 75 -46.75 26.53 -11.81
N LEU A 76 -45.86 27.46 -11.42
CA LEU A 76 -45.07 28.39 -12.26
C LEU A 76 -43.94 28.95 -11.36
N LEU A 77 -42.76 28.36 -11.36
CA LEU A 77 -41.55 28.71 -12.14
C LEU A 77 -40.97 30.12 -11.90
N MET A 78 -39.78 30.11 -11.28
CA MET A 78 -38.63 31.01 -11.44
C MET A 78 -38.81 32.48 -11.01
N SER A 79 -37.90 33.13 -10.28
CA SER A 79 -36.44 32.97 -10.17
C SER A 79 -35.90 33.72 -8.93
N ALA A 80 -34.63 33.46 -8.62
CA ALA A 80 -33.73 34.20 -7.73
C ALA A 80 -33.67 33.75 -6.25
N ALA A 81 -32.98 32.64 -6.01
CA ALA A 81 -31.79 32.61 -5.12
C ALA A 81 -31.14 31.22 -5.17
N ALA A 82 -30.33 30.99 -6.20
CA ALA A 82 -29.36 29.92 -6.20
C ALA A 82 -28.11 30.41 -5.46
N SER A 83 -27.84 29.85 -4.27
CA SER A 83 -26.48 29.61 -3.76
C SER A 83 -26.56 28.88 -2.41
N ALA A 84 -26.62 27.55 -2.44
CA ALA A 84 -26.08 26.67 -1.37
C ALA A 84 -26.38 25.20 -1.70
N SER A 85 -25.65 24.65 -2.67
CA SER A 85 -25.43 23.21 -2.75
C SER A 85 -24.14 22.87 -2.01
N ALA A 86 -24.24 22.42 -0.77
CA ALA A 86 -23.23 21.58 -0.13
C ALA A 86 -23.85 20.76 1.01
N LEU A 87 -23.62 19.45 0.98
CA LEU A 87 -23.85 18.43 2.02
C LEU A 87 -25.23 17.77 2.09
N CYS A 88 -25.46 16.90 1.10
CA CYS A 88 -26.08 15.60 1.30
C CYS A 88 -25.18 14.72 2.21
N MET A 89 -25.67 14.35 3.39
CA MET A 89 -25.51 13.04 4.10
C MET A 89 -25.91 13.17 5.58
N GLN A 90 -27.07 13.75 5.88
CA GLN A 90 -27.78 13.37 7.11
C GLN A 90 -28.60 12.11 6.80
N ARG A 91 -27.93 10.95 6.80
CA ARG A 91 -28.65 9.69 6.97
C ARG A 91 -29.19 9.69 8.41
N ARG A 92 -30.47 10.02 8.50
CA ARG A 92 -31.41 9.81 9.63
C ARG A 92 -30.76 9.35 10.93
N TYR A 93 -30.65 10.30 11.85
CA TYR A 93 -30.70 10.08 13.29
C TYR A 93 -31.90 9.19 13.62
N VAL A 94 -31.67 7.89 13.79
CA VAL A 94 -32.63 6.97 14.41
C VAL A 94 -32.34 7.06 15.91
N GLY A 95 -33.22 7.76 16.63
CA GLY A 95 -33.02 8.07 18.04
C GLY A 95 -32.90 6.83 18.96
N PRO A 96 -32.54 7.04 20.24
CA PRO A 96 -32.09 6.03 21.22
C PRO A 96 -33.18 5.07 21.76
N ARG A 97 -34.16 4.67 20.95
CA ARG A 97 -35.43 4.13 21.45
C ARG A 97 -35.59 2.60 21.48
N GLN A 98 -34.69 1.77 20.95
CA GLN A 98 -35.05 0.36 20.69
C GLN A 98 -34.33 -0.77 21.46
N TYR A 99 -33.23 -0.55 22.21
CA TYR A 99 -32.48 -1.69 22.78
C TYR A 99 -32.24 -1.73 24.30
N ALA A 100 -32.84 -0.83 25.09
CA ALA A 100 -32.89 -1.03 26.54
C ALA A 100 -34.11 -1.90 26.89
N PRO A 101 -33.99 -2.99 27.67
CA PRO A 101 -35.15 -3.71 28.18
C PRO A 101 -36.06 -2.72 28.91
N LYS A 102 -37.36 -2.71 28.59
CA LYS A 102 -38.32 -1.68 28.99
C LYS A 102 -38.34 -1.37 30.49
N GLY A 103 -38.01 -2.32 31.36
CA GLY A 103 -37.95 -2.12 32.82
C GLY A 103 -36.83 -1.19 33.31
N TYR A 104 -35.72 -1.05 32.58
CA TYR A 104 -34.56 -0.29 33.05
C TYR A 104 -34.66 1.23 32.82
N ARG A 105 -35.45 1.66 31.82
CA ARG A 105 -35.68 3.09 31.51
C ARG A 105 -36.44 3.81 32.62
N GLU A 106 -37.33 3.10 33.30
CA GLU A 106 -38.19 3.67 34.35
C GLU A 106 -37.43 3.81 35.68
N ALA A 107 -36.48 2.91 35.97
CA ALA A 107 -35.60 2.99 37.14
C ALA A 107 -34.60 4.17 37.02
N ALA A 108 -33.97 4.36 35.87
CA ALA A 108 -32.94 5.39 35.67
C ALA A 108 -33.47 6.84 35.71
N GLY A 109 -34.80 7.04 35.59
CA GLY A 109 -35.44 8.36 35.67
C GLY A 109 -35.94 8.74 37.07
N ARG A 110 -35.96 7.79 38.04
CA ARG A 110 -36.59 7.99 39.36
C ARG A 110 -35.81 7.39 40.54
N ALA A 111 -34.69 6.72 40.33
CA ALA A 111 -33.88 6.19 41.43
C ALA A 111 -33.10 7.31 42.14
N PRO A 112 -33.05 7.33 43.48
CA PRO A 112 -32.15 8.23 44.21
C PRO A 112 -30.70 7.93 43.83
N MET A 113 -29.91 8.99 43.65
CA MET A 113 -28.47 8.95 43.35
C MET A 113 -27.70 8.29 44.51
N THR A 114 -27.70 6.97 44.53
CA THR A 114 -27.03 6.14 45.54
C THR A 114 -25.75 5.55 44.97
N PHE A 115 -24.80 5.19 45.84
CA PHE A 115 -23.54 4.59 45.40
C PHE A 115 -23.74 3.25 44.67
N GLU A 116 -24.67 2.43 45.14
CA GLU A 116 -25.00 1.13 44.53
C GLU A 116 -25.48 1.30 43.09
N PHE A 117 -26.30 2.33 42.84
CA PHE A 117 -26.71 2.72 41.51
C PHE A 117 -25.52 3.13 40.61
N GLY A 118 -24.47 3.72 41.18
CA GLY A 118 -23.23 4.04 40.45
C GLY A 118 -22.46 2.80 39.99
N GLU A 119 -22.41 1.75 40.80
CA GLU A 119 -21.79 0.46 40.43
C GLU A 119 -22.62 -0.31 39.41
N GLU A 120 -23.95 -0.26 39.52
CA GLU A 120 -24.84 -0.79 38.49
C GLU A 120 -24.65 -0.05 37.15
N CYS A 121 -24.53 1.28 37.19
CA CYS A 121 -24.21 2.07 36.01
C CYS A 121 -22.87 1.67 35.38
N ASN A 122 -21.85 1.31 36.17
CA ASN A 122 -20.57 0.81 35.64
C ASN A 122 -20.73 -0.51 34.87
N GLN A 123 -21.48 -1.46 35.43
CA GLN A 123 -21.73 -2.75 34.76
C GLN A 123 -22.60 -2.57 33.51
N LEU A 124 -23.62 -1.71 33.58
CA LEU A 124 -24.45 -1.36 32.43
C LEU A 124 -23.66 -0.63 31.35
N ALA A 125 -22.74 0.26 31.72
CA ALA A 125 -21.86 0.92 30.76
C ALA A 125 -20.94 -0.08 30.06
N LYS A 126 -20.36 -1.04 30.78
CA LYS A 126 -19.54 -2.12 30.19
C LYS A 126 -20.34 -2.98 29.19
N THR A 127 -21.59 -3.30 29.49
CA THR A 127 -22.47 -4.04 28.57
C THR A 127 -22.92 -3.21 27.36
N ALA A 128 -23.23 -1.92 27.56
CA ALA A 128 -23.54 -0.98 26.48
C ALA A 128 -22.34 -0.79 25.54
N TYR A 129 -21.13 -0.72 26.11
CA TYR A 129 -19.87 -0.67 25.37
C TYR A 129 -19.65 -1.93 24.53
N GLN A 130 -19.84 -3.13 25.09
CA GLN A 130 -19.77 -4.39 24.33
C GLN A 130 -20.79 -4.45 23.19
N SER A 131 -21.95 -3.82 23.37
CA SER A 131 -23.00 -3.69 22.35
C SER A 131 -22.70 -2.60 21.31
N LYS A 132 -21.55 -1.91 21.39
CA LYS A 132 -21.14 -0.78 20.55
C LYS A 132 -22.06 0.44 20.62
N ASN A 133 -22.85 0.56 21.68
CA ASN A 133 -23.68 1.74 21.95
C ASN A 133 -22.87 2.76 22.76
N TYR A 134 -21.92 3.41 22.08
CA TYR A 134 -20.92 4.26 22.75
C TYR A 134 -21.53 5.48 23.45
N GLY A 135 -22.56 6.11 22.88
CA GLY A 135 -23.23 7.26 23.49
C GLY A 135 -23.88 6.94 24.84
N ASP A 136 -24.59 5.81 24.92
CA ASP A 136 -25.19 5.33 26.16
C ASP A 136 -24.10 4.93 27.16
N ALA A 137 -23.04 4.24 26.70
CA ALA A 137 -21.92 3.83 27.54
C ALA A 137 -21.22 5.03 28.20
N ILE A 138 -20.91 6.09 27.45
CA ILE A 138 -20.30 7.31 27.99
C ILE A 138 -21.22 7.96 29.02
N SER A 139 -22.52 8.09 28.73
CA SER A 139 -23.46 8.72 29.66
C SER A 139 -23.59 7.95 30.98
N LEU A 140 -23.51 6.62 30.94
CA LEU A 140 -23.56 5.76 32.12
C LEU A 140 -22.24 5.79 32.88
N PHE A 141 -21.09 5.80 32.19
CA PHE A 141 -19.78 5.95 32.81
C PHE A 141 -19.62 7.33 33.47
N ASP A 142 -20.13 8.41 32.86
CA ASP A 142 -20.07 9.76 33.43
C ASP A 142 -20.89 9.84 34.72
N ARG A 143 -22.10 9.26 34.73
CA ARG A 143 -22.91 9.13 35.96
C ARG A 143 -22.21 8.29 37.03
N CYS A 144 -21.57 7.19 36.63
CA CYS A 144 -20.77 6.38 37.57
C CYS A 144 -19.62 7.20 38.17
N LEU A 145 -18.91 7.98 37.33
CA LEU A 145 -17.80 8.81 37.73
C LEU A 145 -18.25 9.92 38.71
N THR A 146 -19.38 10.58 38.45
CA THR A 146 -19.92 11.59 39.39
C THR A 146 -20.20 10.98 40.76
N MET A 147 -20.83 9.80 40.80
CA MET A 147 -21.13 9.12 42.07
C MET A 147 -19.86 8.67 42.81
N ARG A 148 -18.87 8.13 42.09
CA ARG A 148 -17.59 7.71 42.68
C ARG A 148 -16.82 8.91 43.22
N ARG A 149 -16.83 10.05 42.51
CA ARG A 149 -16.20 11.31 42.97
C ARG A 149 -16.89 11.90 44.20
N GLU A 150 -18.21 11.84 44.30
CA GLU A 150 -18.96 12.32 45.48
C GLU A 150 -18.65 11.49 46.73
N LYS A 151 -18.52 10.17 46.58
CA LYS A 151 -18.28 9.26 47.72
C LYS A 151 -16.83 9.23 48.18
N TYR A 152 -15.89 9.06 47.25
CA TYR A 152 -14.48 8.83 47.57
C TYR A 152 -13.60 10.06 47.38
N GLY A 153 -14.13 11.12 46.76
CA GLY A 153 -13.37 12.27 46.30
C GLY A 153 -12.82 12.09 44.87
N PRO A 154 -12.25 13.17 44.31
CA PRO A 154 -11.75 13.17 42.93
C PRO A 154 -10.54 12.25 42.70
N ILE A 155 -9.67 12.10 43.70
CA ILE A 155 -8.42 11.33 43.60
C ILE A 155 -8.63 9.96 44.28
N HIS A 156 -9.13 8.99 43.54
CA HIS A 156 -9.37 7.62 44.02
C HIS A 156 -9.25 6.58 42.90
N THR A 157 -8.75 5.38 43.21
CA THR A 157 -8.46 4.31 42.24
C THR A 157 -9.71 3.87 41.45
N GLN A 158 -10.89 3.83 42.08
CA GLN A 158 -12.14 3.51 41.37
C GLN A 158 -12.56 4.61 40.38
N CYS A 159 -12.25 5.88 40.66
CA CYS A 159 -12.49 6.98 39.70
C CYS A 159 -11.55 6.81 38.49
N ALA A 160 -10.29 6.45 38.74
CA ALA A 160 -9.33 6.15 37.68
C ALA A 160 -9.75 4.96 36.80
N GLU A 161 -10.30 3.88 37.37
CA GLU A 161 -10.82 2.74 36.58
C GLU A 161 -11.96 3.18 35.63
N THR A 162 -12.88 4.00 36.12
CA THR A 162 -13.97 4.55 35.28
C THR A 162 -13.41 5.45 34.20
N LEU A 163 -12.45 6.33 34.51
CA LEU A 163 -11.78 7.21 33.54
C LEU A 163 -11.02 6.41 32.47
N SER A 164 -10.29 5.36 32.85
CA SER A 164 -9.64 4.46 31.88
C SER A 164 -10.66 3.77 30.97
N SER A 165 -11.82 3.37 31.52
CA SER A 165 -12.91 2.78 30.72
C SER A 165 -13.52 3.78 29.75
N ILE A 166 -13.74 5.03 30.19
CA ILE A 166 -14.18 6.15 29.33
C ILE A 166 -13.16 6.40 28.21
N GLY A 167 -11.87 6.43 28.55
CA GLY A 167 -10.78 6.56 27.60
C GLY A 167 -10.85 5.51 26.50
N ARG A 168 -11.06 4.23 26.84
CA ARG A 168 -11.23 3.14 25.87
C ARG A 168 -12.44 3.36 24.95
N VAL A 169 -13.57 3.83 25.48
CA VAL A 169 -14.75 4.15 24.66
C VAL A 169 -14.44 5.27 23.65
N PHE A 170 -13.75 6.33 24.09
CA PHE A 170 -13.36 7.43 23.20
C PHE A 170 -12.35 7.01 22.14
N MET A 171 -11.43 6.10 22.46
CA MET A 171 -10.52 5.49 21.48
C MET A 171 -11.29 4.77 20.37
N ASP A 172 -12.30 3.96 20.73
CA ASP A 172 -13.13 3.24 19.76
C ASP A 172 -14.03 4.16 18.91
N MET A 173 -14.44 5.30 19.48
CA MET A 173 -15.14 6.36 18.75
C MET A 173 -14.23 7.18 17.82
N ARG A 174 -12.91 6.98 17.91
CA ARG A 174 -11.87 7.79 17.22
C ARG A 174 -11.82 9.25 17.69
N GLU A 175 -12.29 9.53 18.90
CA GLU A 175 -12.20 10.83 19.55
C GLU A 175 -10.96 10.89 20.46
N TYR A 176 -9.79 10.83 19.85
CA TYR A 176 -8.51 10.65 20.56
C TYR A 176 -8.17 11.79 21.53
N GLY A 177 -8.59 13.03 21.26
CA GLY A 177 -8.38 14.15 22.18
C GLY A 177 -9.22 14.08 23.45
N ALA A 178 -10.43 13.51 23.38
CA ALA A 178 -11.24 13.26 24.58
C ALA A 178 -10.66 12.07 25.38
N ALA A 179 -10.18 11.05 24.68
CA ALA A 179 -9.48 9.91 25.29
C ALA A 179 -8.22 10.37 26.06
N GLU A 180 -7.40 11.24 25.45
CA GLU A 180 -6.19 11.81 26.07
C GLU A 180 -6.53 12.47 27.43
N ASN A 181 -7.56 13.31 27.49
CA ASN A 181 -7.93 14.00 28.73
C ASN A 181 -8.37 13.02 29.83
N ALA A 182 -9.16 12.00 29.49
CA ALA A 182 -9.61 11.01 30.45
C ALA A 182 -8.46 10.12 30.94
N LEU A 183 -7.54 9.73 30.03
CA LEU A 183 -6.43 8.83 30.33
C LEU A 183 -5.30 9.53 31.08
N THR A 184 -5.01 10.81 30.80
CA THR A 184 -4.07 11.62 31.57
C THR A 184 -4.55 11.79 33.02
N GLU A 185 -5.83 12.06 33.22
CA GLU A 185 -6.41 12.13 34.57
C GLU A 185 -6.32 10.78 35.29
N ALA A 186 -6.65 9.67 34.60
CA ALA A 186 -6.53 8.34 35.17
C ALA A 186 -5.09 7.99 35.57
N ALA A 187 -4.11 8.26 34.70
CA ALA A 187 -2.70 7.99 34.95
C ALA A 187 -2.18 8.78 36.16
N ALA A 188 -2.52 10.07 36.26
CA ALA A 188 -2.12 10.90 37.41
C ALA A 188 -2.69 10.38 38.74
N ILE A 189 -3.96 9.94 38.75
CA ILE A 189 -4.58 9.37 39.95
C ILE A 189 -3.90 8.05 40.36
N TYR A 190 -3.57 7.18 39.39
CA TYR A 190 -2.86 5.94 39.68
C TYR A 190 -1.45 6.19 40.21
N GLU A 191 -0.73 7.16 39.64
CA GLU A 191 0.61 7.55 40.10
C GLU A 191 0.59 8.03 41.55
N GLU A 192 -0.37 8.88 41.92
CA GLU A 192 -0.47 9.44 43.27
C GLU A 192 -0.90 8.39 44.32
N LYS A 193 -1.82 7.47 43.96
CA LYS A 193 -2.41 6.51 44.91
C LYS A 193 -1.68 5.18 45.01
N GLU A 194 -1.25 4.62 43.88
CA GLU A 194 -0.62 3.29 43.83
C GLU A 194 0.89 3.37 43.55
N GLY A 195 1.40 4.56 43.17
CA GLY A 195 2.80 4.79 42.86
C GLY A 195 3.16 4.53 41.39
N ALA A 196 4.29 5.08 40.95
CA ALA A 196 4.78 4.97 39.57
C ALA A 196 5.20 3.54 39.14
N THR A 197 5.23 2.59 40.07
CA THR A 197 5.53 1.16 39.81
C THR A 197 4.29 0.28 39.73
N SER A 198 3.08 0.85 39.77
CA SER A 198 1.83 0.08 39.68
C SER A 198 1.56 -0.42 38.26
N ILE A 199 1.06 -1.65 38.14
CA ILE A 199 0.59 -2.22 36.87
C ILE A 199 -0.54 -1.40 36.25
N LYS A 200 -1.49 -0.91 37.06
CA LYS A 200 -2.62 -0.12 36.53
C LYS A 200 -2.17 1.23 36.00
N TYR A 201 -1.12 1.81 36.60
CA TYR A 201 -0.46 3.00 36.07
C TYR A 201 0.15 2.71 34.70
N ALA A 202 0.86 1.58 34.56
CA ALA A 202 1.43 1.16 33.28
C ALA A 202 0.37 0.91 32.19
N GLU A 203 -0.77 0.29 32.53
CA GLU A 203 -1.90 0.09 31.60
C GLU A 203 -2.56 1.42 31.19
N ALA A 204 -2.69 2.37 32.11
CA ALA A 204 -3.21 3.70 31.79
C ALA A 204 -2.24 4.46 30.86
N LEU A 205 -0.93 4.35 31.08
CA LEU A 205 0.10 4.92 30.21
C LEU A 205 0.12 4.27 28.83
N GLU A 206 -0.07 2.96 28.71
CA GLU A 206 -0.18 2.25 27.43
C GLU A 206 -1.34 2.81 26.59
N MET A 207 -2.53 2.91 27.20
CA MET A 207 -3.72 3.43 26.53
C MET A 207 -3.54 4.89 26.13
N LEU A 208 -2.88 5.70 26.99
CA LEU A 208 -2.54 7.08 26.69
C LEU A 208 -1.55 7.18 25.53
N ALA A 209 -0.53 6.33 25.50
CA ALA A 209 0.44 6.26 24.41
C ALA A 209 -0.25 5.93 23.08
N LEU A 210 -1.20 5.00 23.07
CA LEU A 210 -2.00 4.68 21.89
C LEU A 210 -2.85 5.89 21.43
N ALA A 211 -3.39 6.68 22.36
CA ALA A 211 -4.08 7.92 22.02
C ALA A 211 -3.12 8.93 21.36
N TYR A 212 -1.90 9.08 21.89
CA TYR A 212 -0.85 9.92 21.30
C TYR A 212 -0.41 9.46 19.91
N VAL A 213 -0.27 8.15 19.66
CA VAL A 213 0.01 7.60 18.33
C VAL A 213 -1.06 8.06 17.32
N ASN A 214 -2.33 7.94 17.69
CA ASN A 214 -3.43 8.33 16.81
C ASN A 214 -3.54 9.86 16.60
N LEU A 215 -3.12 10.65 17.59
CA LEU A 215 -2.98 12.12 17.49
C LEU A 215 -1.70 12.56 16.75
N LYS A 216 -0.81 11.63 16.41
CA LYS A 216 0.52 11.85 15.81
C LYS A 216 1.52 12.57 16.72
N PHE A 217 1.31 12.53 18.03
CA PHE A 217 2.29 12.97 19.05
C PHE A 217 3.28 11.83 19.34
N LEU A 218 4.18 11.58 18.37
CA LEU A 218 5.00 10.37 18.36
C LEU A 218 6.06 10.36 19.47
N ASP A 219 6.58 11.53 19.90
CA ASP A 219 7.63 11.61 20.93
C ASP A 219 7.06 11.39 22.33
N GLU A 220 5.88 11.95 22.60
CA GLU A 220 5.13 11.72 23.82
C GLU A 220 4.67 10.25 23.91
N ALA A 221 4.21 9.68 22.79
CA ALA A 221 3.85 8.27 22.72
C ALA A 221 5.04 7.36 23.05
N GLU A 222 6.23 7.64 22.50
CA GLU A 222 7.43 6.85 22.77
C GLU A 222 7.81 6.89 24.26
N LYS A 223 7.78 8.06 24.88
CA LYS A 223 8.04 8.22 26.31
C LYS A 223 7.03 7.43 27.14
N ALA A 224 5.75 7.56 26.84
CA ALA A 224 4.69 6.84 27.56
C ALA A 224 4.82 5.31 27.40
N PHE A 225 5.12 4.81 26.20
CA PHE A 225 5.39 3.38 25.99
C PHE A 225 6.65 2.91 26.72
N LYS A 226 7.75 3.66 26.67
CA LYS A 226 8.99 3.31 27.38
C LYS A 226 8.79 3.23 28.90
N GLU A 227 8.07 4.19 29.47
CA GLU A 227 7.75 4.19 30.89
C GLU A 227 6.82 3.02 31.24
N SER A 228 5.76 2.79 30.46
CA SER A 228 4.85 1.65 30.64
C SER A 228 5.60 0.31 30.57
N ILE A 229 6.43 0.11 29.54
CA ILE A 229 7.25 -1.10 29.37
C ILE A 229 8.26 -1.22 30.51
N ARG A 230 8.88 -0.13 30.99
CA ARG A 230 9.79 -0.18 32.15
C ARG A 230 9.08 -0.73 33.38
N VAL A 231 7.88 -0.22 33.69
CA VAL A 231 7.10 -0.69 34.83
C VAL A 231 6.70 -2.17 34.68
N PHE A 232 6.28 -2.58 33.48
CA PHE A 232 6.02 -4.00 33.21
C PHE A 232 7.27 -4.87 33.34
N ARG A 233 8.44 -4.38 32.87
CA ARG A 233 9.71 -5.09 33.01
C ARG A 233 10.10 -5.24 34.46
N ASP A 234 10.06 -4.17 35.25
CA ASP A 234 10.41 -4.19 36.68
C ASP A 234 9.51 -5.14 37.49
N HIS A 235 8.25 -5.33 37.07
CA HIS A 235 7.31 -6.23 37.75
C HIS A 235 7.44 -7.70 37.28
N CYS A 236 7.75 -7.93 36.00
CA CYS A 236 7.73 -9.27 35.38
C CYS A 236 9.13 -9.92 35.25
N TYR A 237 10.23 -9.15 35.27
CA TYR A 237 11.61 -9.65 35.27
C TYR A 237 11.96 -10.29 36.63
N ASN A 238 11.46 -11.49 36.93
CA ASN A 238 11.93 -12.22 38.10
C ASN A 238 13.22 -13.01 37.79
N HIS A 239 14.35 -12.35 38.06
CA HIS A 239 15.63 -12.81 38.67
C HIS A 239 16.44 -14.05 38.22
N ALA A 240 17.17 -13.91 37.10
CA ALA A 240 18.61 -14.28 36.97
C ALA A 240 19.14 -14.00 35.54
N ASN A 241 18.28 -14.13 34.52
CA ASN A 241 18.70 -14.26 33.12
C ASN A 241 18.13 -13.20 32.12
N ASN A 242 17.56 -12.08 32.59
CA ASN A 242 16.94 -11.06 31.72
C ASN A 242 15.86 -11.61 30.75
N SER A 243 15.11 -12.64 31.15
CA SER A 243 14.00 -13.18 30.36
C SER A 243 12.65 -12.58 30.80
N TRP A 244 11.70 -12.45 29.87
CA TRP A 244 10.29 -12.14 30.18
C TRP A 244 9.58 -13.30 30.88
N LEU A 245 10.17 -14.49 30.87
CA LEU A 245 9.61 -15.72 31.42
C LEU A 245 9.99 -15.87 32.90
N PRO A 246 9.09 -16.36 33.76
CA PRO A 246 9.46 -16.75 35.12
C PRO A 246 10.51 -17.88 35.12
N ASP A 247 11.53 -17.80 35.98
CA ASP A 247 12.65 -18.77 36.04
C ASP A 247 12.25 -20.19 36.48
N ALA A 248 11.11 -20.37 37.13
CA ALA A 248 10.58 -21.70 37.48
C ALA A 248 9.78 -22.29 36.31
N PRO A 249 9.67 -23.63 36.18
CA PRO A 249 8.66 -24.27 35.33
C PRO A 249 7.27 -24.07 35.94
N ALA A 250 6.85 -22.81 36.07
CA ALA A 250 5.54 -22.41 36.51
C ALA A 250 4.54 -22.85 35.46
N THR A 251 3.54 -23.62 35.88
CA THR A 251 2.36 -23.85 35.06
C THR A 251 1.78 -22.48 34.67
N PRO A 252 1.43 -22.26 33.40
CA PRO A 252 0.81 -21.01 32.99
C PRO A 252 -0.43 -20.73 33.87
N PRO A 253 -0.72 -19.46 34.17
CA PRO A 253 -1.79 -19.10 35.08
C PRO A 253 -3.13 -19.67 34.63
N ALA A 254 -4.00 -20.05 35.57
CA ALA A 254 -5.34 -20.55 35.24
C ALA A 254 -6.18 -19.50 34.47
N GLU A 255 -5.97 -18.21 34.76
CA GLU A 255 -6.58 -17.08 34.05
C GLU A 255 -5.50 -16.20 33.40
N PRO A 256 -4.96 -16.59 32.23
CA PRO A 256 -3.80 -15.93 31.63
C PRO A 256 -4.08 -14.48 31.18
N GLN A 257 -5.35 -14.09 31.04
CA GLN A 257 -5.74 -12.73 30.63
C GLN A 257 -5.59 -11.68 31.74
N LYS A 258 -5.61 -12.09 33.01
CA LYS A 258 -5.48 -11.18 34.16
C LYS A 258 -4.03 -11.05 34.65
N ASP A 259 -3.13 -11.84 34.06
CA ASP A 259 -1.72 -11.80 34.38
C ASP A 259 -1.10 -10.50 33.82
N PRO A 260 -0.29 -9.76 34.60
CA PRO A 260 0.44 -8.58 34.11
C PRO A 260 1.24 -8.82 32.82
N LEU A 261 1.69 -10.05 32.58
CA LEU A 261 2.37 -10.43 31.33
C LEU A 261 1.48 -10.25 30.09
N ALA A 262 0.16 -10.44 30.21
CA ALA A 262 -0.75 -10.22 29.09
C ALA A 262 -0.79 -8.74 28.69
N SER A 263 -0.92 -7.84 29.67
CA SER A 263 -0.87 -6.38 29.45
C SER A 263 0.49 -5.95 28.89
N ALA A 264 1.59 -6.52 29.37
CA ALA A 264 2.92 -6.27 28.81
C ALA A 264 3.01 -6.68 27.32
N ALA A 265 2.46 -7.85 26.95
CA ALA A 265 2.45 -8.30 25.55
C ALA A 265 1.56 -7.43 24.64
N HIS A 266 0.51 -6.79 25.18
CA HIS A 266 -0.28 -5.80 24.47
C HIS A 266 0.52 -4.50 24.26
N ALA A 267 1.13 -3.97 25.32
CA ALA A 267 1.95 -2.77 25.26
C ALA A 267 3.12 -2.89 24.27
N LEU A 268 3.80 -4.04 24.23
CA LEU A 268 4.87 -4.31 23.25
C LEU A 268 4.35 -4.34 21.81
N ALA A 269 3.20 -4.97 21.57
CA ALA A 269 2.60 -5.05 20.24
C ALA A 269 2.09 -3.69 19.75
N ASP A 270 1.59 -2.84 20.64
CA ASP A 270 1.15 -1.49 20.32
C ASP A 270 2.35 -0.55 20.15
N CYS A 271 3.39 -0.71 20.95
CA CYS A 271 4.66 0.01 20.78
C CYS A 271 5.30 -0.30 19.41
N ALA A 272 5.23 -1.55 18.94
CA ALA A 272 5.67 -1.89 17.59
C ALA A 272 4.93 -1.06 16.52
N THR A 273 3.64 -0.76 16.69
CA THR A 273 2.90 0.09 15.74
C THR A 273 3.41 1.52 15.68
N LEU A 274 3.87 2.08 16.80
CA LEU A 274 4.53 3.38 16.85
C LEU A 274 5.82 3.37 16.03
N PHE A 275 6.68 2.36 16.23
CA PHE A 275 7.93 2.23 15.48
C PHE A 275 7.71 2.04 13.98
N LEU A 276 6.63 1.35 13.58
CA LEU A 276 6.22 1.28 12.18
C LEU A 276 5.81 2.64 11.61
N MET A 277 5.09 3.46 12.37
CA MET A 277 4.75 4.82 11.93
C MET A 277 5.99 5.72 11.76
N ARG A 278 7.08 5.42 12.49
CA ARG A 278 8.38 6.09 12.35
C ARG A 278 9.28 5.51 11.25
N GLY A 279 8.88 4.39 10.63
CA GLY A 279 9.68 3.68 9.64
C GLY A 279 10.80 2.80 10.24
N GLN A 280 10.85 2.62 11.56
CA GLN A 280 11.83 1.78 12.24
C GLN A 280 11.37 0.32 12.27
N GLN A 281 11.44 -0.36 11.12
CA GLN A 281 10.89 -1.72 10.95
C GLN A 281 11.62 -2.78 11.79
N HIS A 282 12.95 -2.69 11.94
CA HIS A 282 13.73 -3.66 12.71
C HIS A 282 13.37 -3.64 14.20
N GLU A 283 13.23 -2.45 14.79
CA GLU A 283 12.82 -2.31 16.20
C GLU A 283 11.40 -2.85 16.41
N ALA A 284 10.49 -2.56 15.48
CA ALA A 284 9.12 -3.10 15.53
C ALA A 284 9.09 -4.65 15.49
N ILE A 285 9.98 -5.29 14.72
CA ILE A 285 10.08 -6.76 14.68
C ILE A 285 10.52 -7.29 16.05
N VAL A 286 11.54 -6.68 16.67
CA VAL A 286 12.02 -7.11 18.01
C VAL A 286 10.90 -7.02 19.05
N PHE A 287 10.15 -5.91 19.08
CA PHE A 287 9.02 -5.77 20.00
C PHE A 287 7.90 -6.78 19.75
N LEU A 288 7.62 -7.13 18.50
CA LEU A 288 6.63 -8.18 18.18
C LEU A 288 7.14 -9.60 18.50
N GLU A 289 8.43 -9.87 18.36
CA GLU A 289 9.06 -11.13 18.76
C GLU A 289 9.00 -11.29 20.28
N GLU A 290 9.34 -10.25 21.05
CA GLU A 290 9.18 -10.24 22.51
C GLU A 290 7.70 -10.48 22.91
N SER A 291 6.75 -9.78 22.27
CA SER A 291 5.31 -9.99 22.50
C SER A 291 4.87 -11.42 22.17
N LEU A 292 5.41 -12.01 21.10
CA LEU A 292 5.08 -13.37 20.67
C LEU A 292 5.54 -14.42 21.67
N GLU A 293 6.73 -14.27 22.25
CA GLU A 293 7.25 -15.18 23.28
C GLU A 293 6.36 -15.19 24.52
N ILE A 294 5.94 -14.01 24.99
CA ILE A 294 5.02 -13.89 26.12
C ILE A 294 3.67 -14.54 25.80
N ARG A 295 3.11 -14.28 24.60
CA ARG A 295 1.84 -14.89 24.17
C ARG A 295 1.94 -16.40 24.03
N ARG A 296 3.07 -16.93 23.55
CA ARG A 296 3.32 -18.38 23.49
C ARG A 296 3.32 -18.99 24.88
N PHE A 297 4.01 -18.37 25.84
CA PHE A 297 4.02 -18.84 27.22
C PHE A 297 2.61 -18.88 27.83
N LEU A 298 1.87 -17.78 27.73
CA LEU A 298 0.55 -17.63 28.35
C LEU A 298 -0.54 -18.49 27.67
N TYR A 299 -0.54 -18.55 26.34
CA TYR A 299 -1.72 -19.00 25.59
C TYR A 299 -1.55 -20.35 24.87
N SER A 300 -0.36 -20.95 24.83
CA SER A 300 -0.16 -22.22 24.10
C SER A 300 -1.06 -23.36 24.57
N ARG A 301 -1.34 -23.43 25.88
CA ARG A 301 -2.22 -24.45 26.48
C ARG A 301 -3.71 -24.09 26.42
N HIS A 302 -4.05 -22.83 26.15
CA HIS A 302 -5.42 -22.34 26.14
C HIS A 302 -5.92 -22.13 24.71
N HIS A 303 -6.68 -23.10 24.20
CA HIS A 303 -7.23 -23.08 22.85
C HIS A 303 -7.98 -21.78 22.51
N LYS A 304 -8.70 -21.21 23.50
CA LYS A 304 -9.45 -19.95 23.40
C LYS A 304 -8.59 -18.73 23.04
N PHE A 305 -7.31 -18.70 23.47
CA PHE A 305 -6.44 -17.51 23.35
C PHE A 305 -5.35 -17.66 22.28
N ARG A 306 -5.18 -18.86 21.71
CA ARG A 306 -4.30 -19.10 20.56
C ARG A 306 -4.51 -18.14 19.37
N PRO A 307 -5.72 -17.63 19.06
CA PRO A 307 -5.88 -16.61 18.01
C PRO A 307 -5.05 -15.34 18.23
N MET A 308 -4.72 -14.97 19.48
CA MET A 308 -3.84 -13.82 19.76
C MET A 308 -2.39 -14.07 19.30
N ILE A 309 -1.93 -15.33 19.32
CA ILE A 309 -0.62 -15.73 18.78
C ILE A 309 -0.65 -15.59 17.25
N ALA A 310 -1.71 -16.09 16.60
CA ALA A 310 -1.87 -15.99 15.16
C ALA A 310 -1.92 -14.53 14.67
N GLN A 311 -2.58 -13.63 15.40
CA GLN A 311 -2.60 -12.20 15.08
C GLN A 311 -1.20 -11.58 15.12
N THR A 312 -0.38 -11.89 16.14
CA THR A 312 1.01 -11.41 16.22
C THR A 312 1.85 -11.98 15.08
N LEU A 313 1.73 -13.28 14.80
CA LEU A 313 2.44 -13.95 13.71
C LEU A 313 2.10 -13.35 12.34
N ASN A 314 0.82 -13.01 12.09
CA ASN A 314 0.44 -12.38 10.83
C ASN A 314 1.05 -10.98 10.68
N LYS A 315 1.00 -10.15 11.73
CA LYS A 315 1.67 -8.82 11.72
C LYS A 315 3.17 -8.97 11.48
N LEU A 316 3.81 -9.89 12.18
CA LEU A 316 5.25 -10.13 12.04
C LEU A 316 5.60 -10.69 10.65
N CYS A 317 4.75 -11.53 10.04
CA CYS A 317 4.91 -11.94 8.64
C CYS A 317 4.87 -10.75 7.68
N GLU A 318 3.93 -9.81 7.85
CA GLU A 318 3.84 -8.62 7.01
C GLU A 318 5.09 -7.74 7.12
N LEU A 319 5.66 -7.60 8.33
CA LEU A 319 6.90 -6.85 8.56
C LEU A 319 8.15 -7.58 8.04
N LYS A 320 8.28 -8.88 8.27
CA LYS A 320 9.41 -9.65 7.72
C LYS A 320 9.38 -9.64 6.20
N LYS A 321 8.20 -9.62 5.59
CA LYS A 321 8.05 -9.39 4.14
C LYS A 321 8.52 -7.99 3.72
N SER A 322 8.26 -6.94 4.50
CA SER A 322 8.73 -5.58 4.14
C SER A 322 10.25 -5.43 4.25
N VAL A 323 10.88 -6.18 5.16
CA VAL A 323 12.33 -6.24 5.37
C VAL A 323 13.04 -7.23 4.40
N ASP A 324 12.30 -7.86 3.49
CA ASP A 324 12.80 -8.89 2.55
C ASP A 324 13.34 -10.17 3.23
N ASP A 325 12.96 -10.43 4.49
CA ASP A 325 13.17 -11.73 5.16
C ASP A 325 12.06 -12.71 4.76
N ALA A 326 12.21 -13.26 3.54
CA ALA A 326 11.24 -14.18 2.98
C ALA A 326 11.13 -15.51 3.76
N VAL A 327 12.21 -15.96 4.40
CA VAL A 327 12.23 -17.25 5.13
C VAL A 327 11.52 -17.10 6.47
N GLY A 328 11.84 -16.05 7.22
CA GLY A 328 11.16 -15.74 8.47
C GLY A 328 9.67 -15.49 8.26
N ALA A 329 9.29 -14.76 7.21
CA ALA A 329 7.88 -14.54 6.86
C ALA A 329 7.13 -15.86 6.58
N GLU A 330 7.76 -16.81 5.87
CA GLU A 330 7.15 -18.11 5.55
C GLU A 330 6.93 -18.98 6.79
N LEU A 331 7.90 -19.01 7.71
CA LEU A 331 7.76 -19.75 8.97
C LEU A 331 6.58 -19.20 9.79
N CYS A 332 6.52 -17.87 9.93
CA CYS A 332 5.48 -17.22 10.72
C CYS A 332 4.07 -17.41 10.12
N ILE A 333 3.93 -17.35 8.79
CA ILE A 333 2.62 -17.52 8.17
C ILE A 333 2.14 -18.98 8.17
N ASN A 334 3.05 -19.94 8.03
CA ASN A 334 2.70 -21.37 8.13
C ASN A 334 2.24 -21.73 9.54
N GLU A 335 2.94 -21.23 10.57
CA GLU A 335 2.52 -21.39 11.97
C GLU A 335 1.18 -20.70 12.23
N CYS A 336 1.00 -19.46 11.74
CA CYS A 336 -0.26 -18.73 11.84
C CYS A 336 -1.43 -19.52 11.24
N LEU A 337 -1.26 -20.06 10.04
CA LEU A 337 -2.27 -20.87 9.37
C LEU A 337 -2.63 -22.13 10.16
N ASN A 338 -1.64 -22.85 10.67
CA ASN A 338 -1.89 -24.05 11.48
C ASN A 338 -2.72 -23.71 12.72
N ILE A 339 -2.36 -22.64 13.43
CA ILE A 339 -3.10 -22.18 14.60
C ILE A 339 -4.53 -21.76 14.22
N CYS A 340 -4.70 -21.00 13.13
CA CYS A 340 -6.01 -20.54 12.68
C CYS A 340 -6.94 -21.71 12.30
N VAL A 341 -6.42 -22.70 11.56
CA VAL A 341 -7.18 -23.89 11.15
C VAL A 341 -7.55 -24.75 12.36
N GLU A 342 -6.63 -24.97 13.30
CA GLU A 342 -6.89 -25.75 14.51
C GLU A 342 -7.92 -25.09 15.42
N THR A 343 -7.88 -23.76 15.56
CA THR A 343 -8.65 -23.04 16.59
C THR A 343 -9.98 -22.51 16.12
N MET A 344 -10.03 -22.00 14.89
CA MET A 344 -11.20 -21.31 14.35
C MET A 344 -11.83 -22.06 13.17
N GLY A 345 -11.15 -23.10 12.66
CA GLY A 345 -11.58 -23.85 11.48
C GLY A 345 -11.22 -23.18 10.16
N ARG A 346 -11.47 -23.89 9.06
CA ARG A 346 -11.12 -23.42 7.70
C ARG A 346 -12.00 -22.27 7.20
N ASP A 347 -13.24 -22.21 7.67
CA ASP A 347 -14.23 -21.23 7.17
C ASP A 347 -14.15 -19.86 7.89
N HIS A 348 -13.20 -19.68 8.81
CA HIS A 348 -13.10 -18.45 9.60
C HIS A 348 -12.38 -17.32 8.83
N PRO A 349 -12.80 -16.04 8.95
CA PRO A 349 -12.19 -14.93 8.23
C PRO A 349 -10.70 -14.69 8.59
N ALA A 350 -10.27 -15.06 9.80
CA ALA A 350 -8.86 -14.99 10.18
C ALA A 350 -8.00 -16.04 9.45
N THR A 351 -8.56 -17.24 9.18
CA THR A 351 -7.91 -18.26 8.36
C THR A 351 -7.76 -17.77 6.93
N ALA A 352 -8.81 -17.14 6.38
CA ALA A 352 -8.76 -16.49 5.07
C ALA A 352 -7.72 -15.36 4.99
N GLN A 353 -7.53 -14.59 6.07
CA GLN A 353 -6.51 -13.54 6.12
C GLN A 353 -5.11 -14.12 6.07
N ALA A 354 -4.87 -15.21 6.81
CA ALA A 354 -3.60 -15.89 6.81
C ALA A 354 -3.31 -16.56 5.45
N THR A 355 -4.32 -17.14 4.78
CA THR A 355 -4.14 -17.73 3.43
C THR A 355 -3.85 -16.66 2.39
N SER A 356 -4.56 -15.52 2.46
CA SER A 356 -4.30 -14.33 1.63
C SER A 356 -2.86 -13.81 1.80
N SER A 357 -2.40 -13.72 3.05
CA SER A 357 -1.05 -13.22 3.35
C SER A 357 0.04 -14.18 2.86
N LYS A 358 -0.19 -15.50 2.97
CA LYS A 358 0.69 -16.52 2.36
C LYS A 358 0.71 -16.41 0.84
N ALA A 359 -0.45 -16.24 0.21
CA ALA A 359 -0.55 -16.04 -1.24
C ALA A 359 0.24 -14.79 -1.70
N GLY A 360 0.20 -13.72 -0.92
CA GLY A 360 1.01 -12.52 -1.13
C GLY A 360 2.52 -12.76 -1.06
N LEU A 361 2.97 -13.63 -0.15
CA LEU A 361 4.39 -14.02 -0.05
C LEU A 361 4.84 -14.85 -1.26
N LEU A 362 4.03 -15.83 -1.69
CA LEU A 362 4.32 -16.62 -2.90
C LEU A 362 4.34 -15.75 -4.16
N ALA A 363 3.43 -14.77 -4.25
CA ALA A 363 3.40 -13.81 -5.34
C ALA A 363 4.68 -12.96 -5.37
N ALA A 364 5.21 -12.54 -4.22
CA ALA A 364 6.50 -11.83 -4.15
C ALA A 364 7.67 -12.69 -4.64
N ARG A 365 7.61 -14.02 -4.42
CA ARG A 365 8.56 -15.01 -4.96
C ARG A 365 8.31 -15.40 -6.42
N LYS A 366 7.40 -14.72 -7.11
CA LYS A 366 7.00 -14.99 -8.51
C LYS A 366 6.35 -16.36 -8.76
N GLN A 367 5.89 -17.04 -7.72
CA GLN A 367 5.15 -18.30 -7.83
C GLN A 367 3.65 -18.02 -8.06
N PHE A 368 3.32 -17.41 -9.21
CA PHE A 368 1.98 -16.84 -9.46
C PHE A 368 0.87 -17.90 -9.51
N ARG A 369 1.13 -19.10 -10.04
CA ARG A 369 0.12 -20.17 -10.14
C ARG A 369 -0.29 -20.74 -8.79
N GLU A 370 0.66 -20.89 -7.86
CA GLU A 370 0.36 -21.35 -6.50
C GLU A 370 -0.33 -20.24 -5.70
N ALA A 371 0.14 -19.00 -5.85
CA ALA A 371 -0.52 -17.83 -5.26
C ALA A 371 -1.98 -17.71 -5.73
N LEU A 372 -2.25 -17.95 -7.02
CA LEU A 372 -3.61 -17.89 -7.58
C LEU A 372 -4.55 -18.84 -6.86
N ARG A 373 -4.14 -20.11 -6.66
CA ARG A 373 -4.95 -21.11 -5.95
C ARG A 373 -5.28 -20.68 -4.52
N LEU A 374 -4.30 -20.13 -3.80
CA LEU A 374 -4.49 -19.67 -2.43
C LEU A 374 -5.38 -18.41 -2.36
N TYR A 375 -5.29 -17.50 -3.32
CA TYR A 375 -6.20 -16.35 -3.41
C TYR A 375 -7.62 -16.74 -3.80
N GLU A 376 -7.79 -17.77 -4.64
CA GLU A 376 -9.12 -18.34 -4.91
C GLU A 376 -9.70 -18.96 -3.64
N GLU A 377 -8.91 -19.75 -2.91
CA GLU A 377 -9.32 -20.32 -1.61
C GLU A 377 -9.71 -19.23 -0.61
N SER A 378 -8.85 -18.23 -0.36
CA SER A 378 -9.14 -17.12 0.56
C SER A 378 -10.40 -16.36 0.17
N THR A 379 -10.60 -16.10 -1.13
CA THR A 379 -11.78 -15.42 -1.66
C THR A 379 -13.05 -16.22 -1.41
N THR A 380 -13.02 -17.55 -1.60
CA THR A 380 -14.16 -18.41 -1.30
C THR A 380 -14.49 -18.42 0.19
N THR A 381 -13.48 -18.54 1.05
CA THR A 381 -13.65 -18.48 2.51
C THR A 381 -14.25 -17.16 2.96
N TYR A 382 -13.74 -16.02 2.46
CA TYR A 382 -14.31 -14.71 2.79
C TYR A 382 -15.76 -14.56 2.31
N ALA A 383 -16.10 -15.10 1.14
CA ALA A 383 -17.47 -15.08 0.62
C ALA A 383 -18.44 -15.85 1.51
N VAL A 384 -18.01 -17.00 2.06
CA VAL A 384 -18.82 -17.83 2.96
C VAL A 384 -18.92 -17.19 4.34
N ALA A 385 -17.81 -16.71 4.89
CA ALA A 385 -17.73 -16.24 6.27
C ALA A 385 -18.38 -14.86 6.51
N LEU A 386 -18.16 -13.92 5.60
CA LEU A 386 -18.57 -12.52 5.77
C LEU A 386 -19.68 -12.10 4.81
N GLY A 387 -20.02 -12.96 3.84
CA GLY A 387 -20.94 -12.64 2.75
C GLY A 387 -20.30 -11.83 1.63
N LYS A 388 -20.94 -11.86 0.45
CA LYS A 388 -20.42 -11.28 -0.81
C LYS A 388 -20.45 -9.74 -0.87
N ASP A 389 -21.07 -9.08 0.09
CA ASP A 389 -21.16 -7.61 0.17
C ASP A 389 -20.14 -7.00 1.14
N SER A 390 -19.32 -7.83 1.80
CA SER A 390 -18.32 -7.37 2.76
C SER A 390 -17.21 -6.54 2.07
N PRO A 391 -16.75 -5.43 2.66
CA PRO A 391 -15.63 -4.66 2.12
C PRO A 391 -14.33 -5.48 2.07
N ILE A 392 -14.12 -6.40 3.03
CA ILE A 392 -12.93 -7.27 3.06
C ILE A 392 -12.94 -8.21 1.85
N PHE A 393 -14.11 -8.75 1.49
CA PHE A 393 -14.28 -9.55 0.29
C PHE A 393 -14.01 -8.73 -0.99
N GLY A 394 -14.44 -7.47 -1.04
CA GLY A 394 -14.13 -6.54 -2.13
C GLY A 394 -12.62 -6.29 -2.29
N GLN A 395 -11.90 -6.10 -1.18
CA GLN A 395 -10.43 -5.94 -1.19
C GLN A 395 -9.72 -7.21 -1.67
N GLU A 396 -10.21 -8.39 -1.25
CA GLU A 396 -9.62 -9.65 -1.67
C GLU A 396 -9.78 -9.90 -3.17
N LEU A 397 -10.93 -9.54 -3.76
CA LEU A 397 -11.14 -9.60 -5.21
C LEU A 397 -10.13 -8.74 -5.98
N VAL A 398 -9.74 -7.58 -5.45
CA VAL A 398 -8.71 -6.74 -6.09
C VAL A 398 -7.34 -7.43 -6.07
N LYS A 399 -6.98 -8.13 -4.98
CA LYS A 399 -5.74 -8.93 -4.93
C LYS A 399 -5.80 -10.14 -5.87
N LEU A 400 -6.94 -10.83 -5.94
CA LEU A 400 -7.16 -11.95 -6.86
C LEU A 400 -7.02 -11.49 -8.32
N GLY A 401 -7.65 -10.36 -8.68
CA GLY A 401 -7.53 -9.76 -10.01
C GLY A 401 -6.07 -9.46 -10.38
N ARG A 402 -5.25 -9.02 -9.41
CA ARG A 402 -3.82 -8.76 -9.61
C ARG A 402 -3.02 -10.01 -9.91
N ILE A 403 -3.30 -11.12 -9.24
CA ILE A 403 -2.62 -12.38 -9.55
C ILE A 403 -3.12 -12.99 -10.87
N GLN A 404 -4.41 -12.86 -11.19
CA GLN A 404 -4.94 -13.25 -12.50
C GLN A 404 -4.25 -12.50 -13.63
N GLU A 405 -4.03 -11.18 -13.48
CA GLU A 405 -3.24 -10.37 -14.41
C GLU A 405 -1.80 -10.89 -14.55
N LEU A 406 -1.12 -11.21 -13.45
CA LEU A 406 0.25 -11.74 -13.47
C LEU A 406 0.34 -13.14 -14.10
N CYS A 407 -0.74 -13.92 -14.04
CA CYS A 407 -0.89 -15.19 -14.75
C CYS A 407 -1.30 -15.01 -16.23
N ASN A 408 -1.38 -13.77 -16.72
CA ASN A 408 -1.79 -13.39 -18.08
C ASN A 408 -3.24 -13.75 -18.45
N ASP A 409 -4.13 -13.92 -17.45
CA ASP A 409 -5.57 -14.07 -17.67
C ASP A 409 -6.27 -12.71 -17.57
N LEU A 410 -6.15 -11.92 -18.64
CA LEU A 410 -6.60 -10.53 -18.65
C LEU A 410 -8.13 -10.39 -18.58
N GLN A 411 -8.87 -11.35 -19.17
CA GLN A 411 -10.34 -11.28 -19.25
C GLN A 411 -11.01 -11.57 -17.91
N THR A 412 -10.53 -12.56 -17.16
CA THR A 412 -11.09 -12.84 -15.83
C THR A 412 -10.67 -11.77 -14.85
N ALA A 413 -9.40 -11.30 -14.91
CA ALA A 413 -8.89 -10.22 -14.08
C ALA A 413 -9.77 -8.96 -14.15
N GLU A 414 -10.14 -8.53 -15.36
CA GLU A 414 -10.99 -7.33 -15.56
C GLU A 414 -12.35 -7.47 -14.87
N LYS A 415 -13.00 -8.63 -15.02
CA LYS A 415 -14.29 -8.93 -14.39
C LYS A 415 -14.15 -8.94 -12.86
N THR A 416 -13.09 -9.55 -12.34
CA THR A 416 -12.80 -9.63 -10.91
C THR A 416 -12.57 -8.23 -10.33
N TYR A 417 -11.79 -7.38 -11.01
CA TYR A 417 -11.57 -5.99 -10.60
C TYR A 417 -12.86 -5.16 -10.59
N LYS A 418 -13.62 -5.16 -11.70
CA LYS A 418 -14.89 -4.43 -11.79
C LYS A 418 -15.86 -4.84 -10.69
N ARG A 419 -15.92 -6.14 -10.36
CA ARG A 419 -16.73 -6.65 -9.25
C ARG A 419 -16.23 -6.17 -7.88
N GLY A 420 -14.93 -6.24 -7.62
CA GLY A 420 -14.32 -5.75 -6.37
C GLY A 420 -14.58 -4.26 -6.16
N ILE A 421 -14.34 -3.44 -7.19
CA ILE A 421 -14.60 -1.99 -7.17
C ILE A 421 -16.08 -1.71 -6.90
N GLY A 422 -17.00 -2.45 -7.53
CA GLY A 422 -18.44 -2.29 -7.29
C GLY A 422 -18.87 -2.54 -5.84
N ILE A 423 -18.24 -3.49 -5.15
CA ILE A 423 -18.50 -3.79 -3.73
C ILE A 423 -17.90 -2.70 -2.83
N LEU A 424 -16.67 -2.28 -3.12
CA LEU A 424 -15.99 -1.22 -2.37
C LEU A 424 -16.70 0.13 -2.51
N ALA A 425 -17.20 0.46 -3.70
CA ALA A 425 -17.96 1.68 -3.96
C ALA A 425 -19.27 1.73 -3.17
N LYS A 426 -19.96 0.59 -2.99
CA LYS A 426 -21.20 0.52 -2.20
C LYS A 426 -20.95 0.74 -0.70
N THR A 427 -19.80 0.28 -0.19
CA THR A 427 -19.51 0.26 1.25
C THR A 427 -18.84 1.56 1.72
N PHE A 428 -17.81 2.01 1.02
CA PHE A 428 -17.03 3.20 1.41
C PHE A 428 -17.43 4.48 0.66
N GLY A 429 -18.29 4.37 -0.36
CA GLY A 429 -18.58 5.47 -1.27
C GLY A 429 -17.46 5.72 -2.30
N PRO A 430 -17.68 6.61 -3.27
CA PRO A 430 -16.82 6.74 -4.46
C PRO A 430 -15.44 7.38 -4.22
N ASN A 431 -15.22 8.06 -3.09
CA ASN A 431 -14.00 8.83 -2.82
C ASN A 431 -13.04 8.14 -1.83
N SER A 432 -13.03 6.80 -1.78
CA SER A 432 -12.16 6.06 -0.86
C SER A 432 -10.80 5.70 -1.47
N LEU A 433 -9.75 5.68 -0.65
CA LEU A 433 -8.39 5.35 -1.10
C LEU A 433 -8.28 3.93 -1.67
N GLN A 434 -9.07 2.99 -1.14
CA GLN A 434 -9.12 1.60 -1.63
C GLN A 434 -9.64 1.53 -3.08
N ILE A 435 -10.59 2.40 -3.45
CA ILE A 435 -11.08 2.49 -4.83
C ILE A 435 -10.02 3.11 -5.74
N ALA A 436 -9.30 4.13 -5.27
CA ALA A 436 -8.21 4.71 -6.06
C ALA A 436 -7.13 3.66 -6.38
N GLU A 437 -6.75 2.82 -5.41
CA GLU A 437 -5.83 1.71 -5.62
C GLU A 437 -6.39 0.68 -6.62
N ALA A 438 -7.63 0.23 -6.42
CA ALA A 438 -8.26 -0.73 -7.33
C ALA A 438 -8.40 -0.20 -8.77
N ASN A 439 -8.75 1.08 -8.93
CA ASN A 439 -8.80 1.76 -10.24
C ASN A 439 -7.42 1.83 -10.89
N THR A 440 -6.35 2.01 -10.11
CA THR A 440 -4.97 2.03 -10.63
C THR A 440 -4.59 0.67 -11.24
N PHE A 441 -4.95 -0.42 -10.57
CA PHE A 441 -4.69 -1.76 -11.08
C PHE A 441 -5.54 -2.08 -12.30
N LEU A 442 -6.85 -1.76 -12.27
CA LEU A 442 -7.72 -1.95 -13.43
C LEU A 442 -7.24 -1.12 -14.63
N ALA A 443 -6.84 0.14 -14.43
CA ALA A 443 -6.31 0.98 -15.50
C ALA A 443 -5.03 0.38 -16.10
N SER A 444 -4.12 -0.13 -15.28
CA SER A 444 -2.89 -0.79 -15.75
C SER A 444 -3.19 -2.04 -16.58
N LEU A 445 -4.20 -2.82 -16.19
CA LEU A 445 -4.70 -3.96 -16.96
C LEU A 445 -5.28 -3.51 -18.32
N LEU A 446 -6.07 -2.44 -18.34
CA LEU A 446 -6.66 -1.90 -19.57
C LEU A 446 -5.59 -1.36 -20.54
N VAL A 447 -4.50 -0.76 -20.02
CA VAL A 447 -3.34 -0.37 -20.83
C VAL A 447 -2.72 -1.60 -21.52
N LYS A 448 -2.56 -2.72 -20.81
CA LYS A 448 -2.08 -3.99 -21.41
C LYS A 448 -3.03 -4.55 -22.46
N LYS A 449 -4.34 -4.31 -22.32
CA LYS A 449 -5.36 -4.65 -23.32
C LYS A 449 -5.46 -3.63 -24.46
N LEU A 450 -4.70 -2.54 -24.43
CA LEU A 450 -4.73 -1.40 -25.36
C LEU A 450 -6.04 -0.57 -25.31
N GLU A 451 -6.86 -0.74 -24.28
CA GLU A 451 -8.09 0.03 -24.03
C GLU A 451 -7.77 1.34 -23.29
N MET A 452 -6.98 2.19 -23.95
CA MET A 452 -6.31 3.33 -23.32
C MET A 452 -7.27 4.44 -22.84
N ASP A 453 -8.36 4.72 -23.55
CA ASP A 453 -9.26 5.84 -23.19
C ASP A 453 -9.98 5.59 -21.85
N GLU A 454 -10.46 4.35 -21.64
CA GLU A 454 -11.02 3.94 -20.35
C GLU A 454 -9.94 3.96 -19.25
N ALA A 455 -8.73 3.51 -19.56
CA ALA A 455 -7.61 3.53 -18.61
C ALA A 455 -7.27 4.94 -18.14
N PHE A 456 -7.20 5.93 -19.05
CA PHE A 456 -6.97 7.32 -18.68
C PHE A 456 -8.08 7.90 -17.80
N GLY A 457 -9.34 7.53 -18.06
CA GLY A 457 -10.46 7.90 -17.20
C GLY A 457 -10.27 7.40 -15.77
N LEU A 458 -9.90 6.13 -15.60
CA LEU A 458 -9.65 5.53 -14.29
C LEU A 458 -8.42 6.10 -13.58
N PHE A 459 -7.33 6.37 -14.31
CA PHE A 459 -6.14 7.02 -13.72
C PHE A 459 -6.46 8.44 -13.23
N ARG A 460 -7.22 9.24 -14.00
CA ARG A 460 -7.66 10.58 -13.57
C ARG A 460 -8.50 10.53 -12.30
N GLU A 461 -9.43 9.58 -12.21
CA GLU A 461 -10.23 9.39 -11.00
C GLU A 461 -9.37 8.98 -9.79
N ALA A 462 -8.42 8.06 -9.97
CA ALA A 462 -7.50 7.65 -8.90
C ALA A 462 -6.64 8.83 -8.40
N ILE A 463 -6.10 9.64 -9.31
CA ILE A 463 -5.34 10.86 -8.97
C ILE A 463 -6.23 11.86 -8.25
N ARG A 464 -7.46 12.09 -8.73
CA ARG A 464 -8.43 13.02 -8.10
C ARG A 464 -8.72 12.61 -6.65
N ILE A 465 -8.97 11.33 -6.41
CA ILE A 465 -9.27 10.81 -5.06
C ILE A 465 -8.08 10.99 -4.14
N ARG A 466 -6.87 10.54 -4.55
CA ARG A 466 -5.67 10.63 -3.70
C ARG A 466 -5.28 12.07 -3.40
N LYS A 467 -5.24 12.93 -4.42
CA LYS A 467 -4.93 14.36 -4.27
C LYS A 467 -5.95 15.10 -3.40
N GLY A 468 -7.21 14.62 -3.36
CA GLY A 468 -8.25 15.17 -2.47
C GLY A 468 -8.07 14.80 -1.00
N VAL A 469 -7.41 13.68 -0.70
CA VAL A 469 -7.11 13.24 0.68
C VAL A 469 -5.80 13.86 1.16
N ASP A 470 -4.75 13.72 0.37
CA ASP A 470 -3.44 14.30 0.64
C ASP A 470 -2.78 14.75 -0.68
N ALA A 471 -2.42 16.02 -0.75
CA ALA A 471 -1.75 16.58 -1.92
C ALA A 471 -0.32 16.05 -2.09
N LYS A 472 0.28 15.51 -1.02
CA LYS A 472 1.64 14.95 -1.00
C LYS A 472 1.65 13.42 -0.81
N ASP A 473 0.55 12.74 -1.17
CA ASP A 473 0.49 11.28 -1.11
C ASP A 473 1.65 10.66 -1.94
N PRO A 474 2.53 9.85 -1.33
CA PRO A 474 3.66 9.24 -2.04
C PRO A 474 3.24 8.45 -3.28
N GLN A 475 2.03 7.88 -3.26
CA GLN A 475 1.52 7.05 -4.36
C GLN A 475 1.12 7.85 -5.60
N LEU A 476 1.03 9.18 -5.51
CA LEU A 476 0.81 10.03 -6.68
C LEU A 476 1.96 9.94 -7.68
N ALA A 477 3.20 9.77 -7.21
CA ALA A 477 4.37 9.65 -8.08
C ALA A 477 4.25 8.42 -9.00
N TYR A 478 3.87 7.27 -8.43
CA TYR A 478 3.62 6.04 -9.18
C TYR A 478 2.45 6.17 -10.17
N LEU A 479 1.38 6.86 -9.78
CA LEU A 479 0.24 7.11 -10.67
C LEU A 479 0.62 8.00 -11.87
N TYR A 480 1.40 9.05 -11.63
CA TYR A 480 1.90 9.91 -12.70
C TYR A 480 2.83 9.14 -13.64
N GLN A 481 3.70 8.27 -13.12
CA GLN A 481 4.52 7.38 -13.96
C GLN A 481 3.63 6.50 -14.84
N LYS A 482 2.65 5.78 -14.27
CA LYS A 482 1.75 4.91 -15.05
C LYS A 482 0.96 5.64 -16.13
N MET A 483 0.57 6.89 -15.85
CA MET A 483 -0.09 7.75 -16.84
C MET A 483 0.89 8.20 -17.93
N GLY A 484 2.13 8.53 -17.57
CA GLY A 484 3.23 8.81 -18.50
C GLY A 484 3.51 7.62 -19.43
N ASP A 485 3.65 6.41 -18.87
CA ASP A 485 3.85 5.16 -19.63
C ASP A 485 2.74 4.95 -20.67
N ALA A 486 1.48 5.15 -20.26
CA ALA A 486 0.32 4.99 -21.14
C ALA A 486 0.29 6.03 -22.27
N TYR A 487 0.64 7.30 -21.99
CA TYR A 487 0.77 8.34 -23.02
C TYR A 487 1.97 8.10 -23.94
N ALA A 488 3.09 7.61 -23.41
CA ALA A 488 4.28 7.26 -24.18
C ALA A 488 3.99 6.12 -25.17
N MET A 489 3.20 5.12 -24.75
CA MET A 489 2.76 4.03 -25.62
C MET A 489 1.90 4.52 -26.79
N ARG A 490 1.10 5.59 -26.59
CA ARG A 490 0.38 6.29 -27.66
C ARG A 490 1.23 7.28 -28.47
N ARG A 491 2.50 7.49 -28.10
CA ARG A 491 3.40 8.50 -28.67
C ARG A 491 2.82 9.92 -28.58
N GLU A 492 2.17 10.24 -27.46
CA GLU A 492 1.65 11.58 -27.19
C GLU A 492 2.64 12.44 -26.40
N THR A 493 2.71 13.72 -26.72
CA THR A 493 3.60 14.69 -26.04
C THR A 493 3.21 14.92 -24.57
N HIS A 494 1.97 14.63 -24.18
CA HIS A 494 1.52 14.71 -22.80
C HIS A 494 2.36 13.84 -21.85
N ALA A 495 2.96 12.75 -22.34
CA ALA A 495 3.81 11.85 -21.55
C ALA A 495 4.93 12.60 -20.82
N GLU A 496 5.60 13.55 -21.49
CA GLU A 496 6.68 14.36 -20.90
C GLU A 496 6.20 15.08 -19.64
N SER A 497 5.01 15.68 -19.66
CA SER A 497 4.51 16.41 -18.50
C SER A 497 4.20 15.50 -17.31
N TYR A 498 3.65 14.31 -17.54
CA TYR A 498 3.38 13.34 -16.47
C TYR A 498 4.66 12.72 -15.90
N PHE A 499 5.67 12.44 -16.72
CA PHE A 499 6.96 11.98 -16.22
C PHE A 499 7.66 13.04 -15.37
N LEU A 500 7.63 14.31 -15.78
CA LEU A 500 8.19 15.41 -14.98
C LEU A 500 7.45 15.57 -13.63
N LEU A 501 6.11 15.48 -13.63
CA LEU A 501 5.32 15.48 -12.39
C LEU A 501 5.66 14.29 -11.48
N ALA A 502 5.90 13.11 -12.04
CA ALA A 502 6.33 11.93 -11.29
C ALA A 502 7.70 12.16 -10.66
N ILE A 503 8.68 12.70 -11.40
CA ILE A 503 10.03 13.01 -10.91
C ILE A 503 9.96 14.03 -9.76
N GLU A 504 9.18 15.11 -9.91
CA GLU A 504 8.99 16.10 -8.85
C GLU A 504 8.39 15.48 -7.59
N ALA A 505 7.36 14.63 -7.75
CA ALA A 505 6.74 13.93 -6.63
C ALA A 505 7.73 12.98 -5.94
N PHE A 506 8.53 12.21 -6.69
CA PHE A 506 9.58 11.36 -6.11
C PHE A 506 10.67 12.18 -5.40
N LYS A 507 11.07 13.35 -5.94
CA LYS A 507 12.03 14.26 -5.29
C LYS A 507 11.52 14.81 -3.96
N GLU A 508 10.23 15.14 -3.89
CA GLU A 508 9.60 15.55 -2.63
C GLU A 508 9.51 14.39 -1.63
N ASN A 509 9.08 13.19 -2.08
CA ASN A 509 8.99 12.00 -1.23
C ASN A 509 10.37 11.56 -0.73
N ALA A 510 11.42 11.77 -1.52
CA ALA A 510 12.81 11.47 -1.16
C ALA A 510 13.34 12.28 0.02
N LYS A 511 12.69 13.39 0.41
CA LYS A 511 13.03 14.13 1.63
C LYS A 511 12.64 13.37 2.90
N VAL A 512 11.64 12.50 2.81
CA VAL A 512 11.16 11.66 3.90
C VAL A 512 11.84 10.29 3.85
N GLU A 513 11.85 9.67 2.68
CA GLU A 513 12.40 8.33 2.49
C GLU A 513 13.46 8.35 1.37
N PRO A 514 14.77 8.27 1.70
CA PRO A 514 15.84 8.34 0.69
C PRO A 514 15.73 7.29 -0.42
N LEU A 515 15.13 6.12 -0.13
CA LEU A 515 14.91 5.05 -1.10
C LEU A 515 14.03 5.49 -2.28
N GLN A 516 13.18 6.51 -2.12
CA GLN A 516 12.36 7.05 -3.21
C GLN A 516 13.20 7.59 -4.38
N ARG A 517 14.46 7.97 -4.12
CA ARG A 517 15.42 8.36 -5.17
C ARG A 517 15.72 7.21 -6.14
N THR A 518 15.69 5.95 -5.69
CA THR A 518 15.92 4.81 -6.60
C THR A 518 14.72 4.61 -7.53
N TYR A 519 13.49 4.75 -7.05
CA TYR A 519 12.29 4.67 -7.92
C TYR A 519 12.23 5.79 -8.95
N MET A 520 12.71 6.99 -8.58
CA MET A 520 12.86 8.10 -9.53
C MET A 520 13.76 7.74 -10.73
N THR A 521 14.77 6.90 -10.54
CA THR A 521 15.70 6.53 -11.63
C THR A 521 15.01 5.72 -12.73
N ASP A 522 13.99 4.94 -12.39
CA ASP A 522 13.21 4.20 -13.37
C ASP A 522 12.35 5.15 -14.22
N VAL A 523 11.75 6.17 -13.60
CA VAL A 523 11.02 7.22 -14.33
C VAL A 523 11.93 8.03 -15.25
N LEU A 524 13.16 8.31 -14.81
CA LEU A 524 14.16 9.00 -15.63
C LEU A 524 14.58 8.14 -16.85
N ASP A 525 14.69 6.83 -16.68
CA ASP A 525 14.94 5.93 -17.80
C ASP A 525 13.75 5.90 -18.76
N ASP A 526 12.51 5.79 -18.27
CA ASP A 526 11.29 5.81 -19.09
C ASP A 526 11.18 7.12 -19.89
N LEU A 527 11.48 8.26 -19.25
CA LEU A 527 11.53 9.57 -19.91
C LEU A 527 12.68 9.67 -20.92
N GLY A 528 13.85 9.09 -20.61
CA GLY A 528 14.99 9.03 -21.52
C GLY A 528 14.68 8.22 -22.78
N LEU A 529 14.05 7.06 -22.63
CA LEU A 529 13.58 6.23 -23.75
C LEU A 529 12.49 6.95 -24.57
N PHE A 530 11.57 7.66 -23.90
CA PHE A 530 10.59 8.50 -24.60
C PHE A 530 11.28 9.59 -25.44
N TYR A 531 12.30 10.26 -24.91
CA TYR A 531 13.06 11.24 -25.69
C TYR A 531 13.83 10.62 -26.86
N LEU A 532 14.34 9.39 -26.72
CA LEU A 532 14.96 8.65 -27.83
C LEU A 532 13.96 8.41 -28.98
N ASP A 533 12.74 8.02 -28.66
CA ASP A 533 11.68 7.80 -29.65
C ASP A 533 11.35 9.05 -30.48
N PHE A 534 11.50 10.24 -29.89
CA PHE A 534 11.35 11.55 -30.54
C PHE A 534 12.68 12.15 -31.04
N GLN A 535 13.79 11.39 -31.00
CA GLN A 535 15.13 11.81 -31.44
C GLN A 535 15.70 13.02 -30.68
N HIS A 536 15.25 13.26 -29.45
CA HIS A 536 15.79 14.29 -28.55
C HIS A 536 17.00 13.77 -27.76
N PHE A 537 18.09 13.44 -28.46
CA PHE A 537 19.27 12.76 -27.89
C PHE A 537 19.90 13.50 -26.70
N GLU A 538 20.00 14.83 -26.75
CA GLU A 538 20.60 15.62 -25.67
C GLU A 538 19.77 15.59 -24.38
N LYS A 539 18.44 15.56 -24.49
CA LYS A 539 17.55 15.42 -23.33
C LYS A 539 17.64 14.01 -22.76
N ALA A 540 17.63 12.99 -23.62
CA ALA A 540 17.79 11.59 -23.22
C ALA A 540 19.11 11.35 -22.47
N GLU A 541 20.21 11.90 -22.98
CA GLU A 541 21.54 11.81 -22.34
C GLU A 541 21.54 12.40 -20.93
N LYS A 542 20.88 13.55 -20.72
CA LYS A 542 20.73 14.17 -19.39
C LYS A 542 19.94 13.29 -18.43
N CYS A 543 18.82 12.72 -18.87
CA CYS A 543 17.99 11.84 -18.06
C CYS A 543 18.76 10.58 -17.62
N PHE A 544 19.40 9.89 -18.57
CA PHE A 544 20.19 8.69 -18.25
C PHE A 544 21.39 8.99 -17.36
N LYS A 545 22.00 10.18 -17.50
CA LYS A 545 23.09 10.61 -16.63
C LYS A 545 22.62 10.85 -15.20
N GLU A 546 21.52 11.57 -15.01
CA GLU A 546 20.93 11.79 -13.68
C GLU A 546 20.52 10.46 -13.02
N ALA A 547 19.96 9.52 -13.79
CA ALA A 547 19.63 8.18 -13.31
C ALA A 547 20.87 7.38 -12.90
N LEU A 548 21.92 7.39 -13.72
CA LEU A 548 23.19 6.70 -13.45
C LEU A 548 23.87 7.25 -12.18
N ASP A 549 24.00 8.58 -12.08
CA ASP A 549 24.63 9.24 -10.93
C ASP A 549 23.89 8.90 -9.63
N THR A 550 22.55 8.93 -9.66
CA THR A 550 21.71 8.56 -8.50
C THR A 550 21.87 7.09 -8.12
N ARG A 551 21.95 6.16 -9.11
CA ARG A 551 22.15 4.73 -8.84
C ARG A 551 23.54 4.45 -8.27
N MET A 552 24.58 5.12 -8.77
CA MET A 552 25.94 4.99 -8.25
C MET A 552 26.03 5.48 -6.80
N GLU A 553 25.40 6.61 -6.47
CA GLU A 553 25.36 7.15 -5.09
C GLU A 553 24.63 6.22 -4.13
N MET A 554 23.47 5.69 -4.51
CA MET A 554 22.58 4.93 -3.61
C MET A 554 22.91 3.44 -3.50
N LEU A 555 23.36 2.80 -4.60
CA LEU A 555 23.49 1.34 -4.70
C LEU A 555 24.93 0.87 -4.90
N GLY A 556 25.84 1.80 -5.21
CA GLY A 556 27.24 1.52 -5.52
C GLY A 556 27.47 1.02 -6.95
N GLU A 557 28.72 1.09 -7.39
CA GLU A 557 29.12 0.88 -8.79
C GLU A 557 28.84 -0.52 -9.33
N ASN A 558 28.87 -1.55 -8.48
CA ASN A 558 28.72 -2.95 -8.91
C ASN A 558 27.27 -3.44 -8.95
N HIS A 559 26.29 -2.58 -8.72
CA HIS A 559 24.89 -2.99 -8.66
C HIS A 559 24.31 -3.26 -10.06
N ALA A 560 23.41 -4.25 -10.18
CA ALA A 560 22.84 -4.67 -11.47
C ALA A 560 22.06 -3.56 -12.20
N THR A 561 21.47 -2.61 -11.47
CA THR A 561 20.76 -1.46 -12.06
C THR A 561 21.71 -0.42 -12.65
N VAL A 562 22.97 -0.36 -12.20
CA VAL A 562 23.99 0.48 -12.85
C VAL A 562 24.29 -0.10 -14.23
N ALA A 563 24.43 -1.42 -14.37
CA ALA A 563 24.59 -2.07 -15.67
C ALA A 563 23.43 -1.78 -16.64
N TYR A 564 22.21 -1.64 -16.11
CA TYR A 564 21.05 -1.23 -16.89
C TYR A 564 21.18 0.20 -17.43
N SER A 565 21.65 1.16 -16.64
CA SER A 565 21.96 2.51 -17.14
C SER A 565 22.99 2.47 -18.28
N TYR A 566 24.05 1.67 -18.18
CA TYR A 566 25.02 1.51 -19.27
C TYR A 566 24.38 0.93 -20.53
N SER A 567 23.41 0.03 -20.38
CA SER A 567 22.63 -0.48 -21.53
C SER A 567 21.80 0.61 -22.21
N ASN A 568 21.16 1.50 -21.45
CA ASN A 568 20.42 2.64 -22.00
C ASN A 568 21.34 3.62 -22.74
N PHE A 569 22.53 3.89 -22.20
CA PHE A 569 23.56 4.68 -22.91
C PHE A 569 23.99 4.02 -24.22
N SER A 570 24.17 2.69 -24.23
CA SER A 570 24.53 2.00 -25.48
C SER A 570 23.44 2.15 -26.55
N LEU A 571 22.16 2.10 -26.17
CA LEU A 571 21.03 2.32 -27.08
C LEU A 571 20.98 3.77 -27.59
N LEU A 572 21.22 4.75 -26.71
CA LEU A 572 21.33 6.17 -27.08
C LEU A 572 22.41 6.40 -28.14
N TYR A 573 23.63 5.87 -27.91
CA TYR A 573 24.73 6.03 -28.86
C TYR A 573 24.50 5.27 -30.17
N LEU A 574 23.82 4.12 -30.12
CA LEU A 574 23.41 3.40 -31.33
C LEU A 574 22.47 4.26 -32.20
N GLN A 575 21.46 4.88 -31.61
CA GLN A 575 20.54 5.75 -32.36
C GLN A 575 21.20 7.05 -32.85
N ARG A 576 22.18 7.56 -32.10
CA ARG A 576 23.03 8.70 -32.52
C ARG A 576 24.05 8.33 -33.60
N GLN A 577 24.18 7.05 -33.94
CA GLN A 577 25.15 6.50 -34.90
C GLN A 577 26.62 6.62 -34.46
N ASP A 578 26.88 6.81 -33.16
CA ASP A 578 28.22 6.72 -32.58
C ASP A 578 28.50 5.27 -32.16
N TYR A 579 28.93 4.48 -33.13
CA TYR A 579 29.15 3.04 -32.92
C TYR A 579 30.32 2.73 -31.99
N ALA A 580 31.32 3.62 -31.89
CA ALA A 580 32.48 3.42 -31.02
C ALA A 580 32.08 3.55 -29.54
N GLN A 581 31.31 4.58 -29.19
CA GLN A 581 30.79 4.71 -27.83
C GLN A 581 29.74 3.63 -27.53
N CYS A 582 28.84 3.32 -28.47
CA CYS A 582 27.86 2.24 -28.31
C CYS A 582 28.52 0.92 -27.89
N GLU A 583 29.59 0.52 -28.59
CA GLU A 583 30.32 -0.72 -28.28
C GLU A 583 30.97 -0.66 -26.89
N LYS A 584 31.61 0.47 -26.55
CA LYS A 584 32.25 0.66 -25.25
C LYS A 584 31.24 0.52 -24.10
N PHE A 585 30.10 1.21 -24.18
CA PHE A 585 29.07 1.17 -23.14
C PHE A 585 28.39 -0.20 -23.04
N ALA A 586 28.13 -0.86 -24.17
CA ALA A 586 27.51 -2.18 -24.16
C ALA A 586 28.45 -3.28 -23.63
N LEU A 587 29.74 -3.25 -23.97
CA LEU A 587 30.73 -4.17 -23.39
C LEU A 587 30.90 -3.95 -21.89
N ALA A 588 30.90 -2.69 -21.44
CA ALA A 588 30.92 -2.37 -20.01
C ALA A 588 29.67 -2.93 -19.29
N ALA A 589 28.48 -2.76 -19.87
CA ALA A 589 27.25 -3.33 -19.30
C ALA A 589 27.33 -4.87 -19.16
N LEU A 590 27.87 -5.57 -20.16
CA LEU A 590 28.03 -7.03 -20.11
C LEU A 590 29.04 -7.48 -19.05
N ASP A 591 30.17 -6.79 -18.92
CA ASP A 591 31.17 -7.07 -17.88
C ASP A 591 30.57 -6.93 -16.48
N MET A 592 29.76 -5.88 -16.26
CA MET A 592 29.04 -5.68 -15.01
C MET A 592 28.01 -6.77 -14.76
N TYR A 593 27.18 -7.11 -15.76
CA TYR A 593 26.22 -8.21 -15.65
C TYR A 593 26.88 -9.57 -15.38
N GLY A 594 28.13 -9.77 -15.84
CA GLY A 594 28.93 -10.96 -15.55
C GLY A 594 29.42 -11.03 -14.10
N LYS A 595 29.65 -9.89 -13.46
CA LYS A 595 30.12 -9.78 -12.07
C LYS A 595 29.00 -9.91 -11.03
N THR A 596 27.77 -9.62 -11.39
CA THR A 596 26.62 -9.71 -10.45
C THR A 596 26.10 -11.15 -10.29
N ALA A 597 26.06 -11.66 -9.06
CA ALA A 597 25.67 -13.04 -8.71
C ALA A 597 24.23 -13.45 -9.11
N LYS A 598 23.35 -12.48 -9.42
CA LYS A 598 22.03 -12.69 -10.04
C LYS A 598 22.08 -12.12 -11.47
N SER A 599 22.71 -12.85 -12.38
CA SER A 599 22.81 -12.47 -13.78
C SER A 599 21.42 -12.30 -14.41
N ASN A 600 21.03 -11.06 -14.70
CA ASN A 600 19.82 -10.73 -15.46
C ASN A 600 19.99 -11.17 -16.93
N TYR A 601 19.83 -12.46 -17.20
CA TYR A 601 20.07 -13.03 -18.52
C TYR A 601 19.24 -12.35 -19.62
N LEU A 602 17.99 -11.96 -19.35
CA LEU A 602 17.16 -11.24 -20.32
C LEU A 602 17.72 -9.86 -20.65
N ALA A 603 18.15 -9.08 -19.65
CA ALA A 603 18.77 -7.78 -19.89
C ALA A 603 20.11 -7.93 -20.65
N GLN A 604 20.87 -9.00 -20.40
CA GLN A 604 22.06 -9.32 -21.20
C GLN A 604 21.70 -9.59 -22.67
N ALA A 605 20.58 -10.28 -22.93
CA ALA A 605 20.11 -10.54 -24.29
C ALA A 605 19.81 -9.24 -25.05
N ASP A 606 19.22 -8.24 -24.38
CA ASP A 606 18.96 -6.93 -24.99
C ASP A 606 20.26 -6.19 -25.32
N VAL A 607 21.25 -6.23 -24.43
CA VAL A 607 22.59 -5.66 -24.70
C VAL A 607 23.28 -6.37 -25.87
N TYR A 608 23.19 -7.71 -25.95
CA TYR A 608 23.70 -8.46 -27.10
C TYR A 608 22.99 -8.06 -28.39
N THR A 609 21.68 -7.78 -28.36
CA THR A 609 20.96 -7.25 -29.52
C THR A 609 21.47 -5.88 -29.94
N THR A 610 21.67 -4.95 -29.00
CA THR A 610 22.24 -3.62 -29.29
C THR A 610 23.65 -3.72 -29.87
N LEU A 611 24.49 -4.60 -29.34
CA LEU A 611 25.82 -4.87 -29.90
C LEU A 611 25.77 -5.46 -31.30
N GLY A 612 24.91 -6.45 -31.53
CA GLY A 612 24.73 -7.04 -32.86
C GLY A 612 24.29 -5.99 -33.88
N GLN A 613 23.36 -5.10 -33.52
CA GLN A 613 22.95 -3.98 -34.36
C GLN A 613 24.10 -2.99 -34.61
N CYS A 614 24.89 -2.66 -33.58
CA CYS A 614 26.07 -1.81 -33.71
C CYS A 614 27.09 -2.40 -34.71
N LYS A 615 27.43 -3.68 -34.57
CA LYS A 615 28.34 -4.39 -35.49
C LYS A 615 27.80 -4.52 -36.91
N MET A 616 26.48 -4.70 -37.05
CA MET A 616 25.82 -4.69 -38.35
C MET A 616 26.01 -3.34 -39.07
N GLN A 617 25.85 -2.22 -38.35
CA GLN A 617 26.06 -0.89 -38.94
C GLN A 617 27.53 -0.61 -39.29
N GLN A 618 28.47 -1.21 -38.55
CA GLN A 618 29.90 -1.21 -38.87
C GLN A 618 30.27 -2.16 -40.03
N GLN A 619 29.31 -2.88 -40.64
CA GLN A 619 29.52 -3.92 -41.67
C GLN A 619 30.33 -5.15 -41.21
N LEU A 620 30.49 -5.34 -39.90
CA LEU A 620 31.13 -6.52 -39.29
C LEU A 620 30.09 -7.62 -39.09
N PHE A 621 29.63 -8.20 -40.20
CA PHE A 621 28.47 -9.11 -40.19
C PHE A 621 28.73 -10.43 -39.44
N SER A 622 29.95 -10.98 -39.46
CA SER A 622 30.29 -12.21 -38.73
C SER A 622 30.11 -12.04 -37.22
N ASP A 623 30.58 -10.92 -36.69
CA ASP A 623 30.52 -10.62 -35.26
C ASP A 623 29.08 -10.28 -34.86
N ALA A 624 28.35 -9.58 -35.73
CA ALA A 624 26.93 -9.28 -35.53
C ALA A 624 26.10 -10.57 -35.36
N LEU A 625 26.33 -11.60 -36.20
CA LEU A 625 25.66 -12.89 -36.06
C LEU A 625 25.98 -13.56 -34.72
N GLN A 626 27.25 -13.59 -34.30
CA GLN A 626 27.64 -14.20 -33.02
C GLN A 626 26.91 -13.57 -31.83
N TRP A 627 26.77 -12.23 -31.81
CA TRP A 627 26.05 -11.54 -30.74
C TRP A 627 24.55 -11.80 -30.80
N HIS A 628 23.94 -11.77 -31.99
CA HIS A 628 22.52 -12.08 -32.14
C HIS A 628 22.18 -13.55 -31.80
N GLU A 629 23.07 -14.50 -32.10
CA GLU A 629 22.93 -15.90 -31.71
C GLU A 629 22.98 -16.09 -30.20
N LYS A 630 23.90 -15.39 -29.51
CA LYS A 630 23.93 -15.37 -28.03
C LYS A 630 22.62 -14.83 -27.45
N ALA A 631 22.10 -13.73 -28.00
CA ALA A 631 20.81 -13.17 -27.58
C ALA A 631 19.66 -14.17 -27.79
N LEU A 632 19.59 -14.78 -28.98
CA LEU A 632 18.56 -15.76 -29.33
C LEU A 632 18.60 -17.00 -28.43
N ASN A 633 19.80 -17.52 -28.14
CA ASN A 633 19.98 -18.68 -27.27
C ASN A 633 19.48 -18.41 -25.85
N ILE A 634 19.74 -17.22 -25.30
CA ILE A 634 19.22 -16.84 -23.98
C ILE A 634 17.70 -16.74 -24.00
N ARG A 635 17.13 -16.04 -24.99
CA ARG A 635 15.67 -15.87 -25.14
C ARG A 635 14.95 -17.21 -25.31
N ARG A 636 15.57 -18.21 -25.97
CA ARG A 636 15.03 -19.57 -26.13
C ARG A 636 15.15 -20.47 -24.90
N THR A 637 16.25 -20.37 -24.15
CA THR A 637 16.56 -21.34 -23.07
C THR A 637 16.06 -20.89 -21.69
N ARG A 638 15.93 -19.58 -21.45
CA ARG A 638 15.67 -19.02 -20.11
C ARG A 638 14.50 -18.04 -20.03
N GLY A 639 13.80 -17.79 -21.15
CA GLY A 639 12.69 -16.84 -21.19
C GLY A 639 11.36 -17.49 -20.79
N GLU A 640 10.81 -17.11 -19.63
CA GLU A 640 9.40 -17.32 -19.30
C GLU A 640 8.47 -16.32 -20.02
N SER A 641 9.00 -15.36 -20.79
CA SER A 641 8.23 -14.31 -21.47
C SER A 641 8.65 -14.08 -22.94
N THR A 642 7.64 -14.24 -23.80
CA THR A 642 7.43 -13.70 -25.16
C THR A 642 8.16 -14.34 -26.36
N GLU A 643 7.36 -15.14 -27.08
CA GLU A 643 7.51 -15.44 -28.51
C GLU A 643 7.90 -14.20 -29.35
N THR A 644 7.49 -12.98 -28.94
CA THR A 644 7.86 -11.73 -29.65
C THR A 644 9.36 -11.43 -29.62
N ALA A 645 10.03 -11.55 -28.48
CA ALA A 645 11.47 -11.22 -28.37
C ALA A 645 12.34 -12.22 -29.17
N VAL A 646 11.89 -13.47 -29.27
CA VAL A 646 12.50 -14.50 -30.14
C VAL A 646 12.32 -14.11 -31.61
N ALA A 647 11.11 -13.70 -32.00
CA ALA A 647 10.84 -13.24 -33.36
C ALA A 647 11.63 -11.98 -33.72
N GLU A 648 11.83 -11.04 -32.79
CA GLU A 648 12.70 -9.87 -32.96
C GLU A 648 14.16 -10.27 -33.18
N SER A 649 14.71 -11.18 -32.36
CA SER A 649 16.07 -11.69 -32.55
C SER A 649 16.24 -12.34 -33.93
N LEU A 650 15.28 -13.17 -34.35
CA LEU A 650 15.29 -13.80 -35.68
C LEU A 650 15.22 -12.76 -36.80
N ASN A 651 14.42 -11.70 -36.63
CA ASN A 651 14.33 -10.61 -37.59
C ASN A 651 15.66 -9.82 -37.68
N HIS A 652 16.34 -9.58 -36.55
CA HIS A 652 17.66 -8.96 -36.56
C HIS A 652 18.71 -9.83 -37.26
N MET A 653 18.70 -11.15 -37.03
CA MET A 653 19.57 -12.07 -37.77
C MET A 653 19.25 -12.06 -39.28
N ALA A 654 17.98 -12.04 -39.66
CA ALA A 654 17.57 -11.94 -41.05
C ALA A 654 18.12 -10.67 -41.73
N ARG A 655 18.09 -9.52 -41.05
CA ARG A 655 18.69 -8.27 -41.53
C ARG A 655 20.20 -8.38 -41.76
N VAL A 656 20.91 -9.10 -40.89
CA VAL A 656 22.34 -9.35 -41.07
C VAL A 656 22.59 -10.23 -42.30
N TYR A 657 21.85 -11.31 -42.48
CA TYR A 657 21.96 -12.17 -43.66
C TYR A 657 21.60 -11.44 -44.96
N LEU A 658 20.62 -10.54 -44.91
CA LEU A 658 20.29 -9.66 -46.03
C LEU A 658 21.47 -8.74 -46.38
N GLY A 659 22.15 -8.15 -45.39
CA GLY A 659 23.37 -7.36 -45.58
C GLY A 659 24.53 -8.17 -46.17
N MET A 660 24.65 -9.45 -45.80
CA MET A 660 25.60 -10.40 -46.38
C MET A 660 25.21 -10.91 -47.78
N LYS A 661 24.01 -10.57 -48.29
CA LYS A 661 23.42 -11.10 -49.53
C LYS A 661 23.20 -12.64 -49.51
N GLN A 662 22.96 -13.23 -48.34
CA GLN A 662 22.60 -14.65 -48.20
C GLN A 662 21.08 -14.78 -48.12
N TYR A 663 20.40 -14.78 -49.27
CA TYR A 663 18.94 -14.64 -49.32
C TYR A 663 18.19 -15.88 -48.79
N GLY A 664 18.73 -17.09 -49.02
CA GLY A 664 18.12 -18.34 -48.55
C GLY A 664 17.97 -18.41 -47.02
N LYS A 665 19.05 -18.12 -46.29
CA LYS A 665 19.06 -18.07 -44.81
C LYS A 665 18.22 -16.92 -44.28
N CYS A 666 18.28 -15.75 -44.90
CA CYS A 666 17.44 -14.61 -44.55
C CYS A 666 15.96 -15.00 -44.59
N TYR A 667 15.49 -15.57 -45.70
CA TYR A 667 14.11 -16.01 -45.88
C TYR A 667 13.68 -17.01 -44.81
N ARG A 668 14.54 -17.99 -44.50
CA ARG A 668 14.25 -18.99 -43.45
C ARG A 668 13.97 -18.33 -42.09
N HIS A 669 14.82 -17.40 -41.66
CA HIS A 669 14.64 -16.70 -40.39
C HIS A 669 13.42 -15.77 -40.39
N VAL A 670 13.12 -15.10 -41.51
CA VAL A 670 11.90 -14.30 -41.68
C VAL A 670 10.65 -15.17 -41.54
N GLN A 671 10.61 -16.33 -42.21
CA GLN A 671 9.46 -17.25 -42.13
C GLN A 671 9.30 -17.83 -40.72
N GLU A 672 10.39 -18.14 -40.04
CA GLU A 672 10.37 -18.58 -38.64
C GLU A 672 9.81 -17.48 -37.72
N ALA A 673 10.29 -16.24 -37.87
CA ALA A 673 9.77 -15.09 -37.12
C ALA A 673 8.27 -14.87 -37.38
N LYS A 674 7.82 -14.95 -38.64
CA LYS A 674 6.39 -14.85 -39.00
C LYS A 674 5.54 -15.96 -38.39
N ARG A 675 6.03 -17.20 -38.38
CA ARG A 675 5.31 -18.34 -37.76
C ARG A 675 5.09 -18.10 -36.28
N ILE A 676 6.09 -17.55 -35.59
CA ILE A 676 6.02 -17.23 -34.16
C ILE A 676 5.05 -16.06 -33.93
N VAL A 677 5.03 -15.05 -34.80
CA VAL A 677 4.18 -13.87 -34.64
C VAL A 677 2.73 -14.11 -35.07
N ALA A 678 2.47 -15.05 -35.98
CA ALA A 678 1.14 -15.34 -36.52
C ALA A 678 0.04 -15.59 -35.46
N PRO A 679 0.24 -16.43 -34.42
CA PRO A 679 -0.77 -16.66 -33.37
C PRO A 679 -0.92 -15.51 -32.38
N LEU A 680 0.00 -14.54 -32.35
CA LEU A 680 0.00 -13.45 -31.37
C LEU A 680 -0.96 -12.33 -31.76
N ASN A 681 -1.44 -11.57 -30.77
CA ASN A 681 -2.35 -10.44 -30.97
C ASN A 681 -1.78 -9.45 -32.01
N VAL A 682 -2.60 -9.11 -33.01
CA VAL A 682 -2.21 -8.28 -34.15
C VAL A 682 -1.84 -6.88 -33.69
N ASP A 683 -2.59 -6.29 -32.77
CA ASP A 683 -2.38 -4.92 -32.32
C ASP A 683 -1.06 -4.79 -31.53
N MET A 684 -0.78 -5.75 -30.65
CA MET A 684 0.47 -5.81 -29.88
C MET A 684 1.70 -6.07 -30.76
N THR A 685 1.55 -6.83 -31.83
CA THR A 685 2.67 -7.22 -32.71
C THR A 685 2.73 -6.39 -34.00
N GLN A 686 1.92 -5.34 -34.15
CA GLN A 686 1.82 -4.58 -35.39
C GLN A 686 3.16 -3.99 -35.83
N SER A 687 3.91 -3.39 -34.89
CA SER A 687 5.24 -2.84 -35.17
C SER A 687 6.22 -3.93 -35.62
N LEU A 688 6.27 -5.05 -34.90
CA LEU A 688 7.12 -6.18 -35.25
C LEU A 688 6.75 -6.81 -36.59
N ARG A 689 5.45 -6.99 -36.88
CA ARG A 689 4.94 -7.47 -38.17
C ARG A 689 5.33 -6.53 -39.31
N SER A 690 5.27 -5.22 -39.07
CA SER A 690 5.72 -4.21 -40.04
C SER A 690 7.21 -4.33 -40.30
N GLU A 691 8.04 -4.43 -39.26
CA GLU A 691 9.49 -4.60 -39.40
C GLU A 691 9.85 -5.90 -40.13
N ILE A 692 9.23 -7.03 -39.77
CA ILE A 692 9.43 -8.31 -40.48
C ILE A 692 9.00 -8.16 -41.95
N GLY A 693 7.87 -7.52 -42.23
CA GLY A 693 7.41 -7.24 -43.59
C GLY A 693 8.39 -6.37 -44.39
N LYS A 694 9.00 -5.35 -43.77
CA LYS A 694 10.04 -4.52 -44.41
C LYS A 694 11.27 -5.36 -44.77
N THR A 695 11.71 -6.25 -43.88
CA THR A 695 12.87 -7.12 -44.16
C THR A 695 12.59 -8.09 -45.31
N GLU A 696 11.39 -8.65 -45.36
CA GLU A 696 10.98 -9.53 -46.46
C GLU A 696 10.85 -8.78 -47.79
N ALA A 697 10.31 -7.56 -47.78
CA ALA A 697 10.16 -6.73 -48.96
C ALA A 697 11.51 -6.30 -49.59
N GLN A 698 12.60 -6.35 -48.82
CA GLN A 698 13.95 -6.07 -49.32
C GLN A 698 14.60 -7.28 -50.00
N LEU A 699 13.98 -8.47 -49.97
CA LEU A 699 14.49 -9.64 -50.69
C LEU A 699 14.24 -9.49 -52.20
N PRO A 700 15.22 -9.86 -53.05
CA PRO A 700 15.01 -9.89 -54.49
C PRO A 700 13.96 -10.96 -54.86
N PRO A 701 13.29 -10.85 -56.01
CA PRO A 701 12.34 -11.86 -56.47
C PRO A 701 13.01 -13.24 -56.55
N MET A 702 12.27 -14.28 -56.17
CA MET A 702 12.75 -15.68 -56.09
C MET A 702 13.38 -16.19 -57.39
N ASP A 703 13.04 -15.58 -58.53
CA ASP A 703 13.56 -15.92 -59.86
C ASP A 703 15.06 -15.60 -60.00
N GLU A 704 15.57 -14.62 -59.24
CA GLU A 704 16.96 -14.18 -59.23
C GLU A 704 17.86 -14.98 -58.27
N TRP A 705 17.28 -15.96 -57.55
CA TRP A 705 17.99 -16.73 -56.54
C TRP A 705 18.73 -17.92 -57.14
N THR A 706 19.89 -18.23 -56.57
CA THR A 706 20.63 -19.45 -56.90
C THR A 706 19.89 -20.70 -56.44
N ASN A 707 20.18 -21.84 -57.07
CA ASN A 707 19.60 -23.13 -56.69
C ASN A 707 19.94 -23.53 -55.24
N GLU A 708 21.11 -23.13 -54.74
CA GLU A 708 21.53 -23.34 -53.35
C GLU A 708 20.69 -22.51 -52.37
N GLU A 709 20.46 -21.22 -52.67
CA GLU A 709 19.60 -20.36 -51.84
C GLU A 709 18.14 -20.84 -51.79
N ARG A 710 17.61 -21.33 -52.91
CA ARG A 710 16.28 -21.95 -52.97
C ARG A 710 16.21 -23.23 -52.14
N ALA A 711 17.27 -24.04 -52.13
CA ALA A 711 17.35 -25.24 -51.31
C ALA A 711 17.44 -24.91 -49.81
N GLU A 712 18.25 -23.91 -49.44
CA GLU A 712 18.40 -23.43 -48.06
C GLU A 712 17.11 -22.80 -47.48
N ALA A 713 16.34 -22.14 -48.33
CA ALA A 713 15.04 -21.55 -47.98
C ALA A 713 13.93 -22.60 -47.72
N HIS A 714 14.19 -23.89 -47.99
CA HIS A 714 13.20 -24.98 -47.93
C HIS A 714 11.89 -24.69 -48.69
N VAL A 715 11.96 -23.87 -49.75
CA VAL A 715 10.82 -23.60 -50.62
C VAL A 715 10.59 -24.84 -51.48
N ARG A 716 9.38 -25.43 -51.43
CA ARG A 716 9.01 -26.48 -52.38
C ARG A 716 9.07 -25.88 -53.78
N LEU A 717 9.99 -26.38 -54.61
CA LEU A 717 10.02 -26.08 -56.04
C LEU A 717 8.61 -26.25 -56.63
N PRO A 718 8.10 -25.31 -57.44
CA PRO A 718 6.91 -25.57 -58.26
C PRO A 718 7.15 -26.82 -59.11
N ALA A 719 6.11 -27.63 -59.32
CA ALA A 719 6.23 -28.95 -59.96
C ALA A 719 6.95 -28.91 -61.33
N THR A 720 6.86 -27.77 -62.02
CA THR A 720 7.52 -27.49 -63.31
C THR A 720 9.05 -27.49 -63.22
N ALA A 721 9.64 -26.97 -62.15
CA ALA A 721 11.10 -26.93 -61.98
C ALA A 721 11.69 -28.30 -61.58
N ARG A 722 10.89 -29.19 -60.98
CA ARG A 722 11.29 -30.58 -60.73
C ARG A 722 11.40 -31.37 -62.04
N ASP A 723 10.52 -31.10 -63.00
CA ASP A 723 10.55 -31.74 -64.31
C ASP A 723 11.71 -31.24 -65.18
N GLU A 724 12.13 -29.98 -65.02
CA GLU A 724 13.31 -29.43 -65.70
C GLU A 724 14.62 -29.96 -65.11
N MET A 725 14.77 -30.04 -63.78
CA MET A 725 15.96 -30.67 -63.18
C MET A 725 16.04 -32.18 -63.47
N ALA A 726 14.90 -32.87 -63.57
CA ALA A 726 14.84 -34.27 -63.98
C ALA A 726 15.20 -34.46 -65.46
N LYS A 727 15.01 -33.44 -66.30
CA LYS A 727 15.44 -33.43 -67.70
C LYS A 727 16.93 -33.10 -67.84
N GLU A 728 17.47 -32.14 -67.09
CA GLU A 728 18.90 -31.80 -67.11
C GLU A 728 19.80 -32.90 -66.52
N GLN A 729 19.34 -33.60 -65.47
CA GLN A 729 20.07 -34.76 -64.96
C GLN A 729 20.09 -35.93 -65.96
N LYS A 730 19.00 -36.14 -66.73
CA LYS A 730 18.94 -37.17 -67.78
C LYS A 730 19.80 -36.83 -69.01
N THR A 731 19.87 -35.57 -69.42
CA THR A 731 20.71 -35.17 -70.56
C THR A 731 22.20 -35.19 -70.24
N SER A 732 22.60 -35.07 -68.97
CA SER A 732 24.01 -35.21 -68.56
C SER A 732 24.49 -36.67 -68.49
N THR A 733 23.60 -37.63 -68.24
CA THR A 733 23.93 -39.06 -68.15
C THR A 733 23.91 -39.78 -69.49
N ASP A 734 23.16 -39.27 -70.49
CA ASP A 734 23.09 -39.88 -71.83
C ASP A 734 24.20 -39.40 -72.80
N GLY A 735 25.11 -38.53 -72.35
CA GLY A 735 26.27 -38.07 -73.13
C GLY A 735 27.59 -38.83 -72.89
N LYS A 736 27.57 -39.91 -72.09
CA LYS A 736 28.73 -40.79 -71.84
C LYS A 736 28.33 -42.27 -71.89
N LYS A 737 27.89 -42.76 -73.04
CA LYS A 737 28.02 -44.17 -73.45
C LYS A 737 28.20 -44.28 -74.95
#